data_AF-A0A7J7K585-F1
#
_entry.id   AF-A0A7J7K585-F1
#
_cell.length_a   1.000
_cell.length_b   1.000
_cell.length_c   1.000
_cell.angle_alpha   90.00
_cell.angle_beta   90.00
_cell.angle_gamma   90.00
#
_symmetry.space_group_name_H-M   'P 1'
#
loop_
_entity.id
_entity.type
_entity.pdbx_description
1 polymer ?
#
loop_
_entity_poly.entity_id
_entity_poly.type
_entity_poly.pdbx_seq_one_letter_code
_entity_poly.pdbx_strand_id
1 'polypeptide(L)'
;MSPRAGGFVDGRFLSGIKPQEYFFHCMAGREGLVDTAVKTSRSGYLQRCLIKHLEGIMVEYDSTVRDSDGSIVQFQYGDDGLSVMKTNMLSTKQFPFLIANQKTAANQNEVSKLRQSLDKKKARRWDKKIANYKEMWAEFSSSERRSAFLKYCEDQPDSVKSATEKVNGKLCRPATSNDIETAYRGLTEEERVSYDLYSQKCPEPTLSKYLPSKYLHSMSEKLREELELYKLSNPHQLLSDGETDVPYGKISVEQLEELISLYSCRSQVEPGDGVGILAAQSIGEPSTQMTLNTFHFAGRGDMNVTLGIPRLREILLVASKTPKTSFMDIPFRSSKHARKRARNLQLRLNAVKLSEVLERADISTQLVTVGVNSDLGTKYTVRLQFLPAEQYTSKCLLTPKFIMSYVERTFVPAITKAYMKLARINRDLKIIDALAWRREPASAAAAKADDMEVAEPEQDADDMDEMMREVGDDADAVADKEFRSMNEEREYDEEDEMAENVTSIPNIIKYEYDAEEELWCEITFKYDLGSSAIDMTPIVQSVASSSLVCDPEKFVHGVSKAILSEPKHSEDILRLKTVGVNIQRMFQYNKILDLNKLYSNDIHAMADNYGIEAAYNVLIKEIRDVFAAYGITVNYRHLSLLADYMTCDGKYKPFNQTGLRSHSSALQKMTYEASTKFLKETMMAGGKDDLNSPSARIVVGRPVKVGTGSFECVTKFQG
;
A
#
# COMPACT_ATOMS: atom_id res chain seq x y z
N MET A 1 -23.89 12.89 31.51
CA MET A 1 -23.94 14.27 31.00
C MET A 1 -25.20 14.46 30.16
N SER A 2 -25.84 15.62 30.22
CA SER A 2 -26.97 15.95 29.33
C SER A 2 -26.46 16.18 27.89
N PRO A 3 -27.14 15.71 26.83
CA PRO A 3 -26.72 15.93 25.44
C PRO A 3 -26.45 17.40 25.08
N ARG A 4 -27.20 18.34 25.67
CA ARG A 4 -27.01 19.78 25.46
C ARG A 4 -25.68 20.29 26.01
N ALA A 5 -25.20 19.72 27.11
CA ALA A 5 -23.89 20.04 27.66
C ALA A 5 -22.76 19.46 26.79
N GLY A 6 -23.06 18.46 25.95
CA GLY A 6 -22.13 17.86 24.98
C GLY A 6 -22.20 18.46 23.57
N GLY A 7 -22.86 19.61 23.39
CA GLY A 7 -22.91 20.29 22.09
C GLY A 7 -24.09 19.91 21.19
N PHE A 8 -25.08 19.14 21.67
CA PHE A 8 -26.30 18.88 20.91
C PHE A 8 -27.23 20.09 20.90
N VAL A 9 -27.44 20.69 19.72
CA VAL A 9 -28.30 21.85 19.49
C VAL A 9 -29.72 21.39 19.15
N ASP A 10 -30.69 21.64 20.04
CA ASP A 10 -32.11 21.33 19.77
C ASP A 10 -32.85 22.48 19.05
N GLY A 11 -32.33 23.70 19.15
CA GLY A 11 -32.85 24.89 18.50
C GLY A 11 -32.70 24.84 16.98
N ARG A 12 -33.64 25.47 16.27
CA ARG A 12 -33.59 25.64 14.81
C ARG A 12 -33.24 27.08 14.50
N PHE A 13 -32.58 27.33 13.37
CA PHE A 13 -32.27 28.69 12.93
C PHE A 13 -33.52 29.59 12.84
N LEU A 14 -34.67 29.02 12.47
CA LEU A 14 -35.94 29.75 12.38
C LEU A 14 -36.44 30.24 13.75
N SER A 15 -36.32 29.43 14.80
CA SER A 15 -36.78 29.77 16.15
C SER A 15 -35.73 30.52 16.97
N GLY A 16 -34.53 30.69 16.42
CA GLY A 16 -33.34 31.08 17.15
C GLY A 16 -32.70 29.90 17.90
N ILE A 17 -31.39 29.99 18.07
CA ILE A 17 -30.58 29.07 18.88
C ILE A 17 -30.19 29.75 20.19
N LYS A 18 -30.16 28.98 21.29
CA LYS A 18 -29.82 29.53 22.61
C LYS A 18 -28.35 29.94 22.68
N PRO A 19 -27.95 30.87 23.56
CA PRO A 19 -26.55 31.32 23.64
C PRO A 19 -25.51 30.20 23.84
N GLN A 20 -25.84 29.18 24.64
CA GLN A 20 -24.93 28.04 24.87
C GLN A 20 -24.77 27.18 23.60
N GLU A 21 -25.86 26.97 22.88
CA GLU A 21 -25.89 26.23 21.61
C GLU A 21 -25.22 27.00 20.48
N TYR A 22 -25.40 28.33 20.47
CA TYR A 22 -24.73 29.24 19.55
C TYR A 22 -23.20 29.13 19.68
N PHE A 23 -22.69 29.06 20.90
CA PHE A 23 -21.25 28.90 21.14
C PHE A 23 -20.70 27.59 20.54
N PHE A 24 -21.37 26.45 20.78
CA PHE A 24 -20.99 25.17 20.17
C PHE A 24 -21.13 25.18 18.65
N HIS A 25 -22.16 25.84 18.12
CA HIS A 25 -22.34 25.99 16.68
C HIS A 25 -21.19 26.80 16.04
N CYS A 26 -20.76 27.89 16.67
CA CYS A 26 -19.60 28.67 16.24
C CYS A 26 -18.30 27.87 16.31
N MET A 27 -18.12 27.03 17.34
CA MET A 27 -16.96 26.12 17.42
C MET A 27 -16.90 25.17 16.23
N ALA A 28 -18.00 24.49 15.93
CA ALA A 28 -18.09 23.57 14.78
C ALA A 28 -17.87 24.30 13.44
N GLY A 29 -18.41 25.52 13.29
CA GLY A 29 -18.19 26.34 12.10
C GLY A 29 -16.72 26.75 11.93
N ARG A 30 -16.04 27.13 13.03
CA ARG A 30 -14.62 27.51 13.01
C ARG A 30 -13.71 26.30 12.69
N GLU A 31 -14.04 25.12 13.18
CA GLU A 31 -13.30 23.88 12.88
C GLU A 31 -13.25 23.62 11.37
N GLY A 32 -14.38 23.74 10.67
CA GLY A 32 -14.43 23.59 9.20
C GLY A 32 -13.59 24.63 8.44
N LEU A 33 -13.55 25.88 8.92
CA LEU A 33 -12.72 26.94 8.32
C LEU A 33 -11.23 26.67 8.51
N VAL A 34 -10.81 26.28 9.72
CA VAL A 34 -9.41 25.94 10.02
C VAL A 34 -8.96 24.74 9.18
N ASP A 35 -9.80 23.72 9.06
CA ASP A 35 -9.50 22.54 8.23
C ASP A 35 -9.31 22.90 6.75
N THR A 36 -10.14 23.80 6.24
CA THR A 36 -10.02 24.29 4.86
C THR A 36 -8.70 25.02 4.66
N ALA A 37 -8.29 25.87 5.61
CA ALA A 37 -7.01 26.58 5.56
C ALA A 37 -5.79 25.64 5.61
N VAL A 38 -5.80 24.64 6.50
CA VAL A 38 -4.65 23.74 6.71
C VAL A 38 -4.52 22.68 5.61
N LYS A 39 -5.64 22.17 5.07
CA LYS A 39 -5.60 21.00 4.17
C LYS A 39 -5.43 21.37 2.69
N THR A 40 -5.77 22.60 2.28
CA THR A 40 -5.76 23.04 0.87
C THR A 40 -4.37 23.06 0.25
N SER A 41 -3.35 23.50 0.97
CA SER A 41 -1.97 23.56 0.50
C SER A 41 -1.37 22.16 0.22
N ARG A 42 -1.85 21.11 0.92
CA ARG A 42 -1.33 19.74 0.80
C ARG A 42 -1.68 19.05 -0.53
N SER A 43 -2.85 19.34 -1.12
CA SER A 43 -3.24 18.76 -2.42
C SER A 43 -2.50 19.42 -3.60
N GLY A 44 -2.23 20.72 -3.52
CA GLY A 44 -1.47 21.45 -4.55
C GLY A 44 -0.05 20.90 -4.73
N TYR A 45 0.65 20.67 -3.62
CA TYR A 45 1.99 20.08 -3.66
C TYR A 45 2.00 18.68 -4.29
N LEU A 46 1.03 17.82 -3.93
CA LEU A 46 0.88 16.49 -4.52
C LEU A 46 0.71 16.57 -6.04
N GLN A 47 -0.19 17.44 -6.51
CA GLN A 47 -0.45 17.61 -7.94
C GLN A 47 0.79 18.10 -8.69
N ARG A 48 1.52 19.08 -8.15
CA ARG A 48 2.80 19.56 -8.73
C ARG A 48 3.80 18.41 -8.89
N CYS A 49 3.95 17.58 -7.86
CA CYS A 49 4.87 16.44 -7.89
C CYS A 49 4.51 15.43 -8.98
N LEU A 50 3.22 15.11 -9.11
CA LEU A 50 2.72 14.23 -10.17
C LEU A 50 2.97 14.81 -11.56
N ILE A 51 2.61 16.08 -11.78
CA ILE A 51 2.80 16.75 -13.08
C ILE A 51 4.27 16.74 -13.47
N LYS A 52 5.19 17.06 -12.55
CA LYS A 52 6.62 17.14 -12.86
C LYS A 52 7.28 15.81 -13.23
N HIS A 53 6.76 14.69 -12.74
CA HIS A 53 7.24 13.37 -13.12
C HIS A 53 6.58 12.87 -14.41
N LEU A 54 5.31 13.19 -14.62
CA LEU A 54 4.51 12.68 -15.74
C LEU A 54 4.43 13.64 -16.94
N GLU A 55 5.11 14.79 -16.91
CA GLU A 55 5.02 15.82 -17.98
C GLU A 55 5.49 15.33 -19.34
N GLY A 56 6.48 14.43 -19.37
CA GLY A 56 7.06 13.88 -20.59
C GLY A 56 6.32 12.69 -21.17
N ILE A 57 5.31 12.16 -20.47
CA ILE A 57 4.65 10.91 -20.85
C ILE A 57 3.53 11.17 -21.85
N MET A 58 3.69 10.58 -23.04
CA MET A 58 2.77 10.72 -24.15
C MET A 58 2.58 9.41 -24.91
N VAL A 59 1.50 9.34 -25.69
CA VAL A 59 1.26 8.22 -26.62
C VAL A 59 2.07 8.45 -27.90
N GLU A 60 2.82 7.45 -28.32
CA GLU A 60 3.58 7.47 -29.57
C GLU A 60 2.78 6.92 -30.76
N TYR A 61 3.28 7.12 -31.98
CA TYR A 61 2.61 6.69 -33.22
C TYR A 61 2.45 5.17 -33.35
N ASP A 62 3.23 4.38 -32.61
CA ASP A 62 3.08 2.93 -32.50
C ASP A 62 2.04 2.49 -31.45
N SER A 63 1.34 3.46 -30.83
CA SER A 63 0.35 3.30 -29.74
C SER A 63 0.91 2.88 -28.38
N THR A 64 2.24 2.82 -28.25
CA THR A 64 2.90 2.68 -26.95
C THR A 64 2.88 4.01 -26.19
N VAL A 65 2.91 3.95 -24.87
CA VAL A 65 3.03 5.12 -24.00
C VAL A 65 4.49 5.21 -23.55
N ARG A 66 5.14 6.32 -23.86
CA ARG A 66 6.57 6.52 -23.60
C ARG A 66 6.82 7.80 -22.83
N ASP A 67 7.91 7.80 -22.06
CA ASP A 67 8.47 9.02 -21.48
C ASP A 67 9.36 9.74 -22.51
N SER A 68 9.74 10.98 -22.21
CA SER A 68 10.52 11.88 -23.06
C SER A 68 11.91 11.39 -23.42
N ASP A 69 12.45 10.40 -22.71
CA ASP A 69 13.70 9.72 -23.00
C ASP A 69 13.54 8.56 -24.01
N GLY A 70 12.30 8.20 -24.35
CA GLY A 70 11.95 7.08 -25.22
C GLY A 70 11.71 5.76 -24.49
N SER A 71 11.81 5.74 -23.15
CA SER A 71 11.51 4.59 -22.31
C SER A 71 10.01 4.26 -22.38
N ILE A 72 9.68 2.98 -22.56
CA ILE A 72 8.29 2.53 -22.67
C ILE A 72 7.72 2.34 -21.25
N VAL A 73 6.62 3.01 -20.95
CA VAL A 73 5.87 2.88 -19.69
C VAL A 73 4.73 1.88 -19.84
N GLN A 74 3.94 2.00 -20.92
CA GLN A 74 2.88 1.05 -21.26
C GLN A 74 2.96 0.64 -22.73
N PHE A 75 2.60 -0.60 -23.04
CA PHE A 75 2.47 -1.06 -24.43
C PHE A 75 1.23 -0.49 -25.13
N GLN A 76 0.17 -0.25 -24.36
CA GLN A 76 -1.05 0.38 -24.84
C GLN A 76 -1.67 1.17 -23.70
N TYR A 77 -2.15 2.38 -23.97
CA TYR A 77 -2.72 3.23 -22.93
C TYR A 77 -3.90 2.55 -22.24
N GLY A 78 -3.76 2.30 -20.93
CA GLY A 78 -4.83 1.70 -20.14
C GLY A 78 -5.29 0.31 -20.59
N ASP A 79 -4.38 -0.49 -21.16
CA ASP A 79 -4.57 -1.86 -21.66
C ASP A 79 -5.52 -2.01 -22.88
N ASP A 80 -6.25 -0.95 -23.26
CA ASP A 80 -7.22 -0.98 -24.37
C ASP A 80 -7.03 0.11 -25.44
N GLY A 81 -6.18 1.11 -25.15
CA GLY A 81 -5.84 2.21 -26.05
C GLY A 81 -6.98 3.20 -26.28
N LEU A 82 -8.05 3.13 -25.48
CA LEU A 82 -9.21 3.99 -25.64
C LEU A 82 -9.02 5.32 -24.88
N SER A 83 -9.43 6.41 -25.50
CA SER A 83 -9.51 7.71 -24.85
C SER A 83 -10.66 7.73 -23.85
N VAL A 84 -10.38 8.23 -22.64
CA VAL A 84 -11.36 8.32 -21.53
C VAL A 84 -12.59 9.12 -21.95
N MET A 85 -12.41 10.22 -22.69
CA MET A 85 -13.51 11.10 -23.12
C MET A 85 -14.40 10.46 -24.19
N LYS A 86 -13.84 9.57 -25.02
CA LYS A 86 -14.54 8.92 -26.14
C LYS A 86 -15.15 7.56 -25.78
N THR A 87 -14.95 7.09 -24.54
CA THR A 87 -15.38 5.74 -24.09
C THR A 87 -16.85 5.66 -23.69
N ASN A 88 -17.50 6.78 -23.34
CA ASN A 88 -18.86 6.79 -22.77
C ASN A 88 -19.92 6.04 -23.61
N MET A 89 -19.78 6.09 -24.94
CA MET A 89 -20.71 5.44 -25.87
C MET A 89 -20.46 3.94 -26.05
N LEU A 90 -19.32 3.40 -25.60
CA LEU A 90 -18.91 2.01 -25.77
C LEU A 90 -19.40 1.08 -24.66
N SER A 91 -20.44 1.48 -23.91
CA SER A 91 -21.03 0.66 -22.83
C SER A 91 -22.33 0.01 -23.27
N THR A 92 -22.63 -1.17 -22.73
CA THR A 92 -23.88 -1.92 -22.99
C THR A 92 -25.14 -1.07 -22.83
N LYS A 93 -25.16 -0.14 -21.86
CA LYS A 93 -26.26 0.79 -21.61
C LYS A 93 -26.51 1.76 -22.76
N GLN A 94 -25.49 2.09 -23.54
CA GLN A 94 -25.53 3.06 -24.63
C GLN A 94 -25.65 2.41 -26.01
N PHE A 95 -25.53 1.07 -26.12
CA PHE A 95 -25.74 0.37 -27.39
C PHE A 95 -27.11 0.65 -28.03
N PRO A 96 -28.23 0.70 -27.28
CA PRO A 96 -29.53 1.05 -27.87
C PRO A 96 -29.55 2.44 -28.49
N PHE A 97 -28.86 3.39 -27.86
CA PHE A 97 -28.74 4.76 -28.35
C PHE A 97 -27.91 4.83 -29.64
N LEU A 98 -26.82 4.05 -29.73
CA LEU A 98 -26.00 3.95 -30.94
C LEU A 98 -26.79 3.31 -32.10
N ILE A 99 -27.56 2.26 -31.82
CA ILE A 99 -28.41 1.58 -32.80
C ILE A 99 -29.46 2.55 -33.34
N ALA A 100 -30.20 3.23 -32.45
CA ALA A 100 -31.25 4.17 -32.83
C ALA A 100 -30.71 5.31 -33.72
N ASN A 101 -29.47 5.75 -33.46
CA ASN A 101 -28.85 6.87 -34.17
C ASN A 101 -27.91 6.45 -35.31
N GLN A 102 -27.87 5.18 -35.73
CA GLN A 102 -26.89 4.67 -36.69
C GLN A 102 -26.73 5.53 -37.96
N LYS A 103 -27.84 6.07 -38.50
CA LYS A 103 -27.83 6.90 -39.71
C LYS A 103 -27.14 8.26 -39.51
N THR A 104 -27.20 8.82 -38.31
CA THR A 104 -26.62 10.13 -37.95
C THR A 104 -25.23 9.98 -37.32
N ALA A 105 -25.05 8.92 -36.54
CA ALA A 105 -23.83 8.48 -35.88
C ALA A 105 -22.65 8.30 -36.85
N ALA A 106 -22.95 7.79 -38.04
CA ALA A 106 -21.98 7.50 -39.07
C ALA A 106 -22.12 8.51 -40.22
N ASN A 107 -21.23 9.50 -40.29
CA ASN A 107 -20.98 10.22 -41.54
C ASN A 107 -20.65 9.18 -42.62
N GLN A 108 -21.61 8.90 -43.52
CA GLN A 108 -21.51 7.79 -44.47
C GLN A 108 -20.27 7.89 -45.36
N ASN A 109 -19.83 9.11 -45.66
CA ASN A 109 -18.61 9.40 -46.45
C ASN A 109 -17.31 9.07 -45.71
N GLU A 110 -17.28 9.17 -44.38
CA GLU A 110 -16.09 8.81 -43.60
C GLU A 110 -16.06 7.31 -43.31
N VAL A 111 -17.23 6.72 -43.04
CA VAL A 111 -17.35 5.28 -42.82
C VAL A 111 -17.01 4.52 -44.10
N SER A 112 -17.37 5.02 -45.28
CA SER A 112 -16.98 4.42 -46.55
C SER A 112 -15.46 4.48 -46.79
N LYS A 113 -14.81 5.60 -46.45
CA LYS A 113 -13.34 5.73 -46.50
C LYS A 113 -12.65 4.76 -45.53
N LEU A 114 -13.13 4.69 -44.28
CA LEU A 114 -12.59 3.76 -43.27
C LEU A 114 -12.79 2.29 -43.65
N ARG A 115 -13.94 1.97 -44.27
CA ARG A 115 -14.21 0.62 -44.81
C ARG A 115 -13.23 0.22 -45.91
N GLN A 116 -12.74 1.17 -46.71
CA GLN A 116 -11.77 0.90 -47.77
C GLN A 116 -10.34 0.76 -47.24
N SER A 117 -9.99 1.48 -46.16
CA SER A 117 -8.64 1.46 -45.61
C SER A 117 -8.37 0.33 -44.61
N LEU A 118 -9.39 -0.21 -43.93
CA LEU A 118 -9.23 -1.17 -42.83
C LEU A 118 -9.37 -2.63 -43.27
N ASP A 119 -8.46 -3.49 -42.83
CA ASP A 119 -8.54 -4.95 -43.06
C ASP A 119 -9.48 -5.60 -42.04
N LYS A 120 -10.54 -6.27 -42.52
CA LYS A 120 -11.57 -6.93 -41.70
C LYS A 120 -11.25 -8.39 -41.33
N LYS A 121 -10.38 -9.07 -42.09
CA LYS A 121 -10.32 -10.55 -42.06
C LYS A 121 -9.35 -11.10 -41.03
N LYS A 122 -8.23 -10.43 -40.79
CA LYS A 122 -7.15 -10.95 -39.94
C LYS A 122 -7.51 -10.96 -38.45
N ALA A 123 -8.05 -9.85 -37.93
CA ALA A 123 -8.50 -9.75 -36.54
C ALA A 123 -9.59 -10.79 -36.24
N ARG A 124 -10.65 -10.86 -37.07
CA ARG A 124 -11.74 -11.84 -36.92
C ARG A 124 -11.26 -13.31 -36.95
N ARG A 125 -10.24 -13.63 -37.74
CA ARG A 125 -9.62 -14.98 -37.76
C ARG A 125 -8.86 -15.28 -36.47
N TRP A 126 -8.18 -14.29 -35.90
CA TRP A 126 -7.48 -14.44 -34.63
C TRP A 126 -8.45 -14.61 -33.46
N ASP A 127 -9.53 -13.82 -33.47
CA ASP A 127 -10.62 -13.94 -32.50
C ASP A 127 -11.23 -15.34 -32.49
N LYS A 128 -11.48 -15.93 -33.67
CA LYS A 128 -11.95 -17.32 -33.78
C LYS A 128 -10.97 -18.32 -33.16
N LYS A 129 -9.66 -18.11 -33.27
CA LYS A 129 -8.68 -18.98 -32.60
C LYS A 129 -8.77 -18.87 -31.08
N ILE A 130 -8.96 -17.66 -30.55
CA ILE A 130 -9.15 -17.43 -29.11
C ILE A 130 -10.45 -18.08 -28.64
N ALA A 131 -11.55 -17.91 -29.39
CA ALA A 131 -12.84 -18.52 -29.06
C ALA A 131 -12.77 -20.04 -29.03
N ASN A 132 -12.20 -20.66 -30.08
CA ASN A 132 -11.99 -22.11 -30.13
C ASN A 132 -11.15 -22.61 -28.94
N TYR A 133 -10.12 -21.86 -28.54
CA TYR A 133 -9.34 -22.19 -27.34
C TYR A 133 -10.21 -22.08 -26.07
N LYS A 134 -10.95 -21.00 -25.88
CA LYS A 134 -11.84 -20.82 -24.72
C LYS A 134 -12.89 -21.94 -24.63
N GLU A 135 -13.45 -22.39 -25.76
CA GLU A 135 -14.39 -23.52 -25.84
C GLU A 135 -13.73 -24.86 -25.50
N MET A 136 -12.58 -25.17 -26.12
CA MET A 136 -11.84 -26.42 -25.85
C MET A 136 -11.47 -26.60 -24.39
N TRP A 137 -11.28 -25.49 -23.67
CA TRP A 137 -10.77 -25.48 -22.30
C TRP A 137 -11.78 -24.93 -21.27
N ALA A 138 -13.06 -24.85 -21.63
CA ALA A 138 -14.12 -24.25 -20.81
C ALA A 138 -14.37 -24.98 -19.48
N GLU A 139 -14.10 -26.29 -19.41
CA GLU A 139 -14.29 -27.12 -18.20
C GLU A 139 -13.28 -26.81 -17.09
N PHE A 140 -12.15 -26.20 -17.43
CA PHE A 140 -11.06 -25.95 -16.50
C PHE A 140 -11.09 -24.50 -16.02
N SER A 141 -11.06 -24.29 -14.71
CA SER A 141 -11.06 -22.94 -14.11
C SER A 141 -9.85 -22.12 -14.57
N SER A 142 -10.04 -20.80 -14.78
CA SER A 142 -8.97 -19.85 -15.10
C SER A 142 -7.96 -19.68 -13.96
N SER A 143 -8.29 -20.15 -12.75
CA SER A 143 -7.49 -20.00 -11.53
C SER A 143 -6.50 -21.16 -11.29
N GLU A 144 -6.61 -22.25 -12.04
CA GLU A 144 -5.71 -23.40 -11.90
C GLU A 144 -4.44 -23.16 -12.72
N ARG A 145 -3.30 -23.14 -12.04
CA ARG A 145 -1.99 -23.07 -12.70
C ARG A 145 -1.81 -24.35 -13.51
N ARG A 146 -1.84 -24.24 -14.84
CA ARG A 146 -1.58 -25.36 -15.73
C ARG A 146 -0.12 -25.36 -16.10
N SER A 147 0.55 -26.47 -15.82
CA SER A 147 1.85 -26.76 -16.39
C SER A 147 1.93 -28.23 -16.68
N ALA A 148 2.70 -28.57 -17.70
CA ALA A 148 2.98 -29.96 -18.06
C ALA A 148 3.50 -30.75 -16.84
N PHE A 149 4.30 -30.10 -15.99
CA PHE A 149 4.78 -30.67 -14.73
C PHE A 149 3.69 -30.91 -13.68
N LEU A 150 2.73 -30.00 -13.53
CA LEU A 150 1.66 -30.17 -12.53
C LEU A 150 0.73 -31.33 -12.89
N LYS A 151 0.40 -31.50 -14.18
CA LYS A 151 -0.37 -32.66 -14.63
C LYS A 151 0.41 -33.97 -14.42
N TYR A 152 1.71 -33.97 -14.67
CA TYR A 152 2.57 -35.12 -14.36
C TYR A 152 2.53 -35.47 -12.85
N CYS A 153 2.57 -34.45 -11.97
CA CYS A 153 2.44 -34.67 -10.52
C CYS A 153 1.04 -35.18 -10.11
N GLU A 154 -0.02 -34.77 -10.81
CA GLU A 154 -1.39 -35.29 -10.60
C GLU A 154 -1.51 -36.76 -10.99
N ASP A 155 -0.88 -37.16 -12.10
CA ASP A 155 -0.85 -38.54 -12.57
C ASP A 155 -0.03 -39.46 -11.63
N GLN A 156 0.85 -38.90 -10.78
CA GLN A 156 1.68 -39.65 -9.81
C GLN A 156 1.47 -39.21 -8.34
N PRO A 157 0.29 -39.43 -7.75
CA PRO A 157 -0.06 -38.91 -6.42
C PRO A 157 0.76 -39.53 -5.27
N ASP A 158 1.25 -40.77 -5.44
CA ASP A 158 1.96 -41.49 -4.37
C ASP A 158 3.39 -40.96 -4.16
N SER A 159 4.06 -40.51 -5.24
CA SER A 159 5.36 -39.84 -5.17
C SER A 159 5.26 -38.49 -4.43
N VAL A 160 4.20 -37.74 -4.69
CA VAL A 160 3.92 -36.42 -4.09
C VAL A 160 3.57 -36.52 -2.59
N LYS A 161 2.79 -37.52 -2.18
CA LYS A 161 2.46 -37.74 -0.75
C LYS A 161 3.71 -38.04 0.07
N SER A 162 4.59 -38.91 -0.44
CA SER A 162 5.88 -39.22 0.22
C SER A 162 6.78 -37.99 0.36
N ALA A 163 6.64 -37.01 -0.54
CA ALA A 163 7.42 -35.80 -0.55
C ALA A 163 7.00 -34.77 0.51
N THR A 164 5.70 -34.71 0.83
CA THR A 164 5.14 -33.72 1.78
C THR A 164 5.45 -34.00 3.26
N GLU A 165 5.93 -35.20 3.62
CA GLU A 165 6.16 -35.59 5.01
C GLU A 165 7.53 -35.15 5.57
N LYS A 166 8.50 -34.79 4.71
CA LYS A 166 9.87 -34.41 5.10
C LYS A 166 10.19 -32.96 4.73
N VAL A 167 9.77 -32.01 5.57
CA VAL A 167 10.12 -30.58 5.41
C VAL A 167 11.35 -30.27 6.27
N ASN A 168 12.49 -29.99 5.63
CA ASN A 168 13.70 -29.49 6.31
C ASN A 168 13.58 -27.97 6.53
N GLY A 169 13.75 -27.51 7.77
CA GLY A 169 13.44 -26.15 8.22
C GLY A 169 14.24 -24.97 7.64
N LYS A 170 15.06 -25.16 6.59
CA LYS A 170 15.83 -24.06 5.96
C LYS A 170 15.42 -23.73 4.52
N LEU A 171 14.76 -24.64 3.81
CA LEU A 171 14.13 -24.35 2.52
C LEU A 171 12.65 -24.72 2.63
N CYS A 172 11.76 -23.84 2.19
CA CYS A 172 10.33 -24.13 2.04
C CYS A 172 10.03 -25.17 0.92
N ARG A 173 11.00 -26.00 0.53
CA ARG A 173 10.88 -27.09 -0.45
C ARG A 173 11.43 -28.40 0.16
N PRO A 174 10.66 -29.50 0.13
CA PRO A 174 11.14 -30.80 0.60
C PRO A 174 12.19 -31.37 -0.37
N ALA A 175 13.17 -32.13 0.14
CA ALA A 175 14.30 -32.68 -0.64
C ALA A 175 13.85 -33.57 -1.81
N THR A 176 12.74 -34.28 -1.62
CA THR A 176 12.02 -35.14 -2.58
C THR A 176 11.38 -34.38 -3.75
N SER A 177 11.21 -33.06 -3.65
CA SER A 177 10.71 -32.24 -4.77
C SER A 177 11.72 -32.21 -5.94
N ASN A 178 13.02 -32.31 -5.64
CA ASN A 178 14.06 -32.35 -6.66
C ASN A 178 14.05 -33.67 -7.41
N ASP A 179 13.71 -34.78 -6.74
CA ASP A 179 13.65 -36.11 -7.34
C ASP A 179 12.53 -36.19 -8.40
N ILE A 180 11.36 -35.63 -8.10
CA ILE A 180 10.23 -35.54 -9.04
C ILE A 180 10.59 -34.66 -10.24
N GLU A 181 11.31 -33.56 -10.01
CA GLU A 181 11.79 -32.68 -11.09
C GLU A 181 12.80 -33.40 -12.01
N THR A 182 13.71 -34.19 -11.43
CA THR A 182 14.63 -35.01 -12.22
C THR A 182 13.92 -36.12 -12.99
N ALA A 183 12.90 -36.75 -12.41
CA ALA A 183 12.09 -37.78 -13.07
C ALA A 183 11.31 -37.21 -14.27
N TYR A 184 10.69 -36.03 -14.10
CA TYR A 184 10.00 -35.34 -15.18
C TYR A 184 10.97 -34.93 -16.31
N ARG A 185 12.19 -34.48 -15.97
CA ARG A 185 13.22 -34.16 -16.97
C ARG A 185 13.76 -35.39 -17.70
N GLY A 186 13.62 -36.58 -17.12
CA GLY A 186 14.03 -37.86 -17.71
C GLY A 186 12.96 -38.57 -18.56
N LEU A 187 11.77 -37.98 -18.72
CA LEU A 187 10.70 -38.51 -19.59
C LEU A 187 11.13 -38.56 -21.06
N THR A 188 10.53 -39.49 -21.81
CA THR A 188 10.72 -39.56 -23.26
C THR A 188 10.10 -38.35 -23.96
N GLU A 189 10.61 -37.97 -25.14
CA GLU A 189 10.09 -36.81 -25.88
C GLU A 189 8.60 -36.95 -26.22
N GLU A 190 8.12 -38.18 -26.47
CA GLU A 190 6.71 -38.48 -26.77
C GLU A 190 5.80 -38.21 -25.58
N GLU A 191 6.17 -38.69 -24.40
CA GLU A 191 5.44 -38.43 -23.16
C GLU A 191 5.43 -36.94 -22.83
N ARG A 192 6.57 -36.26 -23.02
CA ARG A 192 6.68 -34.81 -22.77
C ARG A 192 5.76 -33.98 -23.65
N VAL A 193 5.64 -34.31 -24.95
CA VAL A 193 4.72 -33.63 -25.87
C VAL A 193 3.26 -33.82 -25.45
N SER A 194 2.90 -34.98 -24.91
CA SER A 194 1.54 -35.24 -24.39
C SER A 194 1.18 -34.33 -23.20
N TYR A 195 2.16 -34.06 -22.32
CA TYR A 195 2.01 -33.13 -21.21
C TYR A 195 2.06 -31.66 -21.66
N ASP A 196 2.86 -31.33 -22.67
CA ASP A 196 2.96 -29.99 -23.24
C ASP A 196 1.67 -29.56 -23.96
N LEU A 197 0.94 -30.51 -24.57
CA LEU A 197 -0.40 -30.29 -25.11
C LEU A 197 -1.38 -29.78 -24.04
N TYR A 198 -1.23 -30.24 -22.80
CA TYR A 198 -2.04 -29.77 -21.66
C TYR A 198 -1.58 -28.40 -21.11
N SER A 199 -0.35 -27.99 -21.45
CA SER A 199 0.23 -26.71 -21.05
C SER A 199 0.12 -25.64 -22.13
N GLN A 200 -0.63 -25.88 -23.22
CA GLN A 200 -0.84 -24.87 -24.26
C GLN A 200 -1.42 -23.61 -23.63
N LYS A 201 -0.80 -22.47 -23.94
CA LYS A 201 -1.25 -21.16 -23.45
C LYS A 201 -2.36 -20.64 -24.35
N CYS A 202 -3.28 -19.89 -23.74
CA CYS A 202 -4.24 -19.09 -24.49
C CYS A 202 -3.49 -18.20 -25.49
N PRO A 203 -3.95 -18.12 -26.76
CA PRO A 203 -3.38 -17.16 -27.70
C PRO A 203 -3.44 -15.74 -27.14
N GLU A 204 -2.45 -14.92 -27.48
CA GLU A 204 -2.38 -13.52 -27.03
C GLU A 204 -3.63 -12.72 -27.46
N PRO A 205 -4.03 -11.70 -26.69
CA PRO A 205 -5.16 -10.83 -27.03
C PRO A 205 -5.01 -10.21 -28.41
N THR A 206 -6.13 -10.00 -29.10
CA THR A 206 -6.15 -9.46 -30.47
C THR A 206 -5.50 -8.09 -30.56
N LEU A 207 -5.66 -7.24 -29.54
CA LEU A 207 -5.04 -5.91 -29.44
C LEU A 207 -3.50 -5.97 -29.46
N SER A 208 -2.91 -6.97 -28.82
CA SER A 208 -1.45 -7.14 -28.76
C SER A 208 -0.84 -7.43 -30.15
N LYS A 209 -1.63 -8.02 -31.05
CA LYS A 209 -1.16 -8.44 -32.38
C LYS A 209 -1.60 -7.52 -33.50
N TYR A 210 -2.78 -6.92 -33.37
CA TYR A 210 -3.40 -6.14 -34.43
C TYR A 210 -3.80 -4.78 -33.89
N LEU A 211 -3.18 -3.73 -34.43
CA LEU A 211 -3.48 -2.37 -34.02
C LEU A 211 -4.90 -1.95 -34.45
N PRO A 212 -5.73 -1.41 -33.53
CA PRO A 212 -7.11 -1.01 -33.83
C PRO A 212 -7.25 0.00 -34.98
N SER A 213 -6.27 0.87 -35.16
CA SER A 213 -6.25 1.88 -36.23
C SER A 213 -6.09 1.31 -37.63
N LYS A 214 -5.63 0.05 -37.76
CA LYS A 214 -5.38 -0.62 -39.06
C LYS A 214 -6.31 -1.81 -39.30
N TYR A 215 -6.72 -2.51 -38.24
CA TYR A 215 -7.50 -3.74 -38.33
C TYR A 215 -8.86 -3.55 -37.69
N LEU A 216 -9.90 -3.61 -38.51
CA LEU A 216 -11.27 -3.55 -38.02
C LEU A 216 -11.56 -4.82 -37.20
N HIS A 217 -12.32 -4.67 -36.12
CA HIS A 217 -12.62 -5.71 -35.10
C HIS A 217 -11.47 -6.04 -34.15
N SER A 218 -10.33 -5.34 -34.22
CA SER A 218 -9.38 -5.39 -33.10
C SER A 218 -9.91 -4.51 -31.96
N MET A 219 -10.45 -5.16 -30.92
CA MET A 219 -11.08 -4.53 -29.76
C MET A 219 -10.66 -5.26 -28.49
N SER A 220 -10.86 -4.62 -27.33
CA SER A 220 -10.59 -5.24 -26.04
C SER A 220 -11.52 -6.44 -25.78
N GLU A 221 -11.02 -7.45 -25.07
CA GLU A 221 -11.79 -8.65 -24.74
C GLU A 221 -13.03 -8.31 -23.91
N LYS A 222 -12.90 -7.36 -22.98
CA LYS A 222 -14.03 -6.87 -22.18
C LYS A 222 -15.14 -6.27 -23.03
N LEU A 223 -14.80 -5.40 -23.99
CA LEU A 223 -15.81 -4.81 -24.89
C LEU A 223 -16.47 -5.89 -25.75
N ARG A 224 -15.72 -6.93 -26.14
CA ARG A 224 -16.26 -8.07 -26.87
C ARG A 224 -17.20 -8.90 -26.00
N GLU A 225 -16.84 -9.22 -24.77
CA GLU A 225 -17.70 -9.95 -23.83
C GLU A 225 -19.02 -9.19 -23.60
N GLU A 226 -18.95 -7.87 -23.40
CA GLU A 226 -20.12 -7.00 -23.30
C GLU A 226 -21.00 -7.04 -24.57
N LEU A 227 -20.38 -7.07 -25.75
CA LEU A 227 -21.06 -7.19 -27.02
C LEU A 227 -21.74 -8.56 -27.20
N GLU A 228 -21.05 -9.67 -26.87
CA GLU A 228 -21.64 -11.01 -26.93
C GLU A 228 -22.82 -11.15 -25.94
N LEU A 229 -22.67 -10.65 -24.71
CA LEU A 229 -23.74 -10.62 -23.72
C LEU A 229 -24.97 -9.84 -24.22
N TYR A 230 -24.76 -8.73 -24.93
CA TYR A 230 -25.84 -7.96 -25.53
C TYR A 230 -26.55 -8.71 -26.66
N LYS A 231 -25.80 -9.43 -27.52
CA LYS A 231 -26.38 -10.28 -28.58
C LYS A 231 -27.26 -11.38 -28.00
N LEU A 232 -26.78 -12.05 -26.96
CA LEU A 232 -27.48 -13.15 -26.27
C LEU A 232 -28.74 -12.67 -25.55
N SER A 233 -28.63 -11.58 -24.79
CA SER A 233 -29.75 -11.07 -23.98
C SER A 233 -30.80 -10.33 -24.79
N ASN A 234 -30.42 -9.70 -25.91
CA ASN A 234 -31.25 -8.86 -26.79
C ASN A 234 -32.39 -8.11 -26.05
N PRO A 235 -32.08 -7.32 -25.01
CA PRO A 235 -33.08 -6.83 -24.06
C PRO A 235 -34.12 -5.90 -24.69
N HIS A 236 -33.77 -5.25 -25.81
CA HIS A 236 -34.61 -4.26 -26.48
C HIS A 236 -35.20 -4.75 -27.82
N GLN A 237 -34.96 -6.01 -28.21
CA GLN A 237 -35.43 -6.59 -29.48
C GLN A 237 -35.06 -5.76 -30.73
N LEU A 238 -33.91 -5.07 -30.67
CA LEU A 238 -33.39 -4.21 -31.74
C LEU A 238 -32.61 -4.99 -32.81
N LEU A 239 -32.29 -6.25 -32.53
CA LEU A 239 -31.58 -7.15 -33.42
C LEU A 239 -32.59 -8.01 -34.21
N SER A 240 -32.58 -7.92 -35.54
CA SER A 240 -33.31 -8.85 -36.42
C SER A 240 -32.62 -9.01 -37.75
N ASP A 241 -32.61 -10.23 -38.29
CA ASP A 241 -31.98 -10.53 -39.59
C ASP A 241 -32.88 -10.18 -40.81
N GLY A 242 -34.12 -9.73 -40.58
CA GLY A 242 -35.05 -9.32 -41.63
C GLY A 242 -35.22 -7.80 -41.75
N GLU A 243 -35.29 -7.30 -42.98
CA GLU A 243 -35.71 -5.92 -43.28
C GLU A 243 -37.19 -5.75 -42.89
N THR A 244 -37.44 -5.12 -41.74
CA THR A 244 -38.78 -4.64 -41.39
C THR A 244 -38.73 -3.14 -41.16
N ASP A 245 -39.69 -2.44 -41.76
CA ASP A 245 -39.83 -0.98 -41.79
C ASP A 245 -40.35 -0.47 -40.43
N VAL A 246 -39.50 -0.55 -39.41
CA VAL A 246 -39.79 -0.07 -38.04
C VAL A 246 -39.19 1.33 -37.90
N PRO A 247 -39.89 2.32 -37.31
CA PRO A 247 -39.45 3.71 -37.23
C PRO A 247 -38.12 3.92 -36.49
N TYR A 248 -37.73 2.98 -35.63
CA TYR A 248 -36.39 2.87 -35.06
C TYR A 248 -35.71 1.66 -35.73
N GLY A 249 -34.78 1.92 -36.65
CA GLY A 249 -34.21 0.89 -37.51
C GLY A 249 -33.66 -0.30 -36.73
N LYS A 250 -34.13 -1.51 -37.05
CA LYS A 250 -33.51 -2.75 -36.58
C LYS A 250 -32.19 -2.97 -37.33
N ILE A 251 -31.20 -3.51 -36.64
CA ILE A 251 -29.85 -3.72 -37.16
C ILE A 251 -29.52 -5.21 -37.14
N SER A 252 -28.79 -5.70 -38.15
CA SER A 252 -28.29 -7.08 -38.14
C SER A 252 -27.13 -7.25 -37.16
N VAL A 253 -26.92 -8.46 -36.65
CA VAL A 253 -25.83 -8.72 -35.69
C VAL A 253 -24.46 -8.32 -36.26
N GLU A 254 -24.21 -8.60 -37.54
CA GLU A 254 -22.95 -8.21 -38.20
C GLU A 254 -22.82 -6.69 -38.34
N GLN A 255 -23.90 -5.98 -38.64
CA GLN A 255 -23.87 -4.52 -38.73
C GLN A 255 -23.62 -3.87 -37.37
N LEU A 256 -24.13 -4.46 -36.28
CA LEU A 256 -23.85 -4.00 -34.92
C LEU A 256 -22.37 -4.21 -34.56
N GLU A 257 -21.81 -5.39 -34.83
CA GLU A 257 -20.37 -5.66 -34.64
C GLU A 257 -19.51 -4.67 -35.43
N GLU A 258 -19.85 -4.44 -36.69
CA GLU A 258 -19.15 -3.45 -37.52
C GLU A 258 -19.25 -2.05 -36.92
N LEU A 259 -20.45 -1.61 -36.52
CA LEU A 259 -20.69 -0.30 -35.94
C LEU A 259 -19.84 -0.08 -34.68
N ILE A 260 -19.89 -1.03 -33.74
CA ILE A 260 -19.14 -0.94 -32.48
C ILE A 260 -17.63 -0.96 -32.75
N SER A 261 -17.17 -1.80 -33.68
CA SER A 261 -15.74 -1.82 -34.04
C SER A 261 -15.26 -0.53 -34.69
N LEU A 262 -16.10 0.13 -35.49
CA LEU A 262 -15.80 1.46 -36.04
C LEU A 262 -15.75 2.52 -34.94
N TYR A 263 -16.69 2.48 -34.01
CA TYR A 263 -16.69 3.38 -32.85
C TYR A 263 -15.45 3.16 -31.97
N SER A 264 -15.09 1.90 -31.69
CA SER A 264 -13.89 1.56 -30.93
C SER A 264 -12.62 2.07 -31.61
N CYS A 265 -12.51 1.94 -32.93
CA CYS A 265 -11.40 2.49 -33.71
C CYS A 265 -11.32 4.03 -33.65
N ARG A 266 -12.46 4.73 -33.65
CA ARG A 266 -12.53 6.20 -33.52
C ARG A 266 -12.28 6.70 -32.11
N SER A 267 -12.60 5.89 -31.12
CA SER A 267 -12.40 6.21 -29.70
C SER A 267 -10.99 5.93 -29.19
N GLN A 268 -10.07 5.48 -30.05
CA GLN A 268 -8.66 5.33 -29.68
C GLN A 268 -8.05 6.68 -29.27
N VAL A 269 -7.07 6.61 -28.37
CA VAL A 269 -6.24 7.76 -28.00
C VAL A 269 -5.38 8.20 -29.19
N GLU A 270 -5.16 9.51 -29.34
CA GLU A 270 -4.41 10.04 -30.47
C GLU A 270 -2.91 10.06 -30.16
N PRO A 271 -2.04 9.68 -31.12
CA PRO A 271 -0.60 9.86 -30.96
C PRO A 271 -0.26 11.33 -30.70
N GLY A 272 0.62 11.59 -29.75
CA GLY A 272 0.94 12.93 -29.26
C GLY A 272 0.17 13.33 -28.00
N ASP A 273 -0.91 12.63 -27.63
CA ASP A 273 -1.67 12.97 -26.42
C ASP A 273 -0.81 12.82 -25.15
N GLY A 274 -0.72 13.90 -24.37
CA GLY A 274 0.00 13.96 -23.09
C GLY A 274 -0.75 13.26 -21.97
N VAL A 275 -0.89 11.94 -22.06
CA VAL A 275 -1.66 11.10 -21.13
C VAL A 275 -1.13 11.15 -19.70
N GLY A 276 0.18 11.42 -19.50
CA GLY A 276 0.76 11.58 -18.17
C GLY A 276 0.22 12.79 -17.41
N ILE A 277 0.13 13.95 -18.08
CA ILE A 277 -0.43 15.17 -17.50
C ILE A 277 -1.92 14.99 -17.18
N LEU A 278 -2.67 14.35 -18.09
CA LEU A 278 -4.09 14.06 -17.88
C LEU A 278 -4.30 13.14 -16.67
N ALA A 279 -3.45 12.13 -16.49
CA ALA A 279 -3.49 11.25 -15.32
C ALA A 279 -3.14 12.01 -14.03
N ALA A 280 -2.11 12.85 -14.06
CA ALA A 280 -1.70 13.68 -12.92
C ALA A 280 -2.83 14.61 -12.47
N GLN A 281 -3.50 15.29 -13.40
CA GLN A 281 -4.63 16.18 -13.11
C GLN A 281 -5.85 15.42 -12.61
N SER A 282 -6.16 14.28 -13.22
CA SER A 282 -7.31 13.43 -12.83
C SER A 282 -7.19 12.83 -11.43
N ILE A 283 -5.99 12.84 -10.85
CA ILE A 283 -5.73 12.41 -9.47
C ILE A 283 -5.58 13.64 -8.55
N GLY A 284 -4.86 14.66 -9.01
CA GLY A 284 -4.57 15.87 -8.25
C GLY A 284 -5.80 16.73 -7.99
N GLU A 285 -6.60 17.02 -9.02
CA GLU A 285 -7.77 17.89 -8.89
C GLU A 285 -8.84 17.28 -7.95
N PRO A 286 -9.27 16.01 -8.09
CA PRO A 286 -10.24 15.44 -7.16
C PRO A 286 -9.71 15.30 -5.73
N SER A 287 -8.38 15.25 -5.53
CA SER A 287 -7.80 15.25 -4.19
C SER A 287 -8.15 16.53 -3.41
N THR A 288 -8.36 17.66 -4.10
CA THR A 288 -8.83 18.91 -3.46
C THR A 288 -10.23 18.76 -2.84
N GLN A 289 -11.07 17.85 -3.34
CA GLN A 289 -12.40 17.62 -2.74
C GLN A 289 -12.30 16.78 -1.45
N MET A 290 -11.25 15.97 -1.32
CA MET A 290 -11.02 15.14 -0.15
C MET A 290 -10.56 15.96 1.07
N THR A 291 -9.96 17.14 0.86
CA THR A 291 -9.62 18.07 1.96
C THR A 291 -10.89 18.57 2.66
N LEU A 292 -11.91 18.90 1.88
CA LEU A 292 -13.18 19.51 2.34
C LEU A 292 -14.13 18.47 2.96
N ASN A 293 -14.19 17.25 2.43
CA ASN A 293 -15.18 16.22 2.82
C ASN A 293 -14.79 15.34 4.01
N THR A 294 -13.81 15.74 4.85
CA THR A 294 -13.36 14.91 5.99
C THR A 294 -14.47 14.69 7.05
N PHE A 295 -15.44 15.60 7.15
CA PHE A 295 -16.41 15.65 8.25
C PHE A 295 -17.57 14.64 8.16
N HIS A 296 -17.93 14.12 6.98
CA HIS A 296 -19.08 13.20 6.88
C HIS A 296 -18.80 11.78 7.41
N PHE A 297 -17.53 11.46 7.70
CA PHE A 297 -17.11 10.16 8.25
C PHE A 297 -16.63 10.22 9.70
N ALA A 298 -16.58 11.42 10.31
CA ALA A 298 -16.26 11.62 11.71
C ALA A 298 -17.37 11.03 12.59
N GLY A 299 -17.23 9.75 12.93
CA GLY A 299 -18.23 8.98 13.69
C GLY A 299 -18.26 7.49 13.36
N ARG A 300 -17.69 7.05 12.23
CA ARG A 300 -17.42 5.62 11.96
C ARG A 300 -15.97 5.28 12.27
N GLY A 301 -15.63 5.26 13.56
CA GLY A 301 -14.32 4.85 14.07
C GLY A 301 -14.01 3.35 13.94
N ASP A 302 -14.82 2.58 13.23
CA ASP A 302 -14.68 1.11 13.16
C ASP A 302 -13.47 0.65 12.34
N MET A 303 -12.79 1.55 11.62
CA MET A 303 -11.60 1.23 10.83
C MET A 303 -10.49 2.25 11.07
N ASN A 304 -9.53 1.90 11.93
CA ASN A 304 -8.26 2.61 12.16
C ASN A 304 -7.31 2.49 10.95
N VAL A 305 -7.75 2.92 9.77
CA VAL A 305 -6.94 2.98 8.55
C VAL A 305 -6.71 4.45 8.24
N THR A 306 -5.49 4.85 7.90
CA THR A 306 -5.23 6.19 7.37
C THR A 306 -6.10 6.43 6.14
N LEU A 307 -6.97 7.43 6.19
CA LEU A 307 -7.88 7.80 5.10
C LEU A 307 -7.46 9.12 4.46
N GLY A 308 -7.93 9.34 3.23
CA GLY A 308 -7.82 10.63 2.56
C GLY A 308 -6.42 10.94 2.03
N ILE A 309 -6.10 12.24 2.00
CA ILE A 309 -4.82 12.76 1.50
C ILE A 309 -3.60 12.23 2.26
N PRO A 310 -3.60 12.09 3.60
CA PRO A 310 -2.45 11.51 4.31
C PRO A 310 -2.04 10.13 3.75
N ARG A 311 -3.01 9.27 3.45
CA ARG A 311 -2.75 7.96 2.83
C ARG A 311 -2.28 8.11 1.39
N LEU A 312 -2.88 9.02 0.63
CA LEU A 312 -2.47 9.28 -0.76
C LEU A 312 -1.02 9.79 -0.83
N ARG A 313 -0.59 10.65 0.11
CA ARG A 313 0.81 11.12 0.23
C ARG A 313 1.76 9.99 0.62
N GLU A 314 1.38 9.16 1.56
CA GLU A 314 2.17 8.00 2.00
C GLU A 314 2.45 7.04 0.84
N ILE A 315 1.43 6.78 0.00
CA ILE A 315 1.55 5.96 -1.22
C ILE A 315 2.34 6.70 -2.29
N LEU A 316 1.95 7.91 -2.70
CA LEU A 316 2.50 8.53 -3.91
C LEU A 316 3.84 9.25 -3.67
N LEU A 317 3.98 10.01 -2.58
CA LEU A 317 5.13 10.90 -2.38
C LEU A 317 6.24 10.27 -1.55
N VAL A 318 5.88 9.54 -0.50
CA VAL A 318 6.86 8.95 0.41
C VAL A 318 7.26 7.55 -0.05
N ALA A 319 6.30 6.77 -0.55
CA ALA A 319 6.44 5.32 -0.76
C ALA A 319 7.00 4.65 0.49
N SER A 320 6.35 4.89 1.64
CA SER A 320 6.83 4.44 2.95
C SER A 320 6.99 2.91 3.00
N LYS A 321 8.15 2.44 3.48
CA LYS A 321 8.43 1.01 3.72
C LYS A 321 7.64 0.44 4.89
N THR A 322 7.23 1.29 5.82
CA THR A 322 6.46 0.90 7.00
C THR A 322 5.26 1.83 7.12
N PRO A 323 4.13 1.50 6.47
CA PRO A 323 2.99 2.38 6.51
C PRO A 323 2.43 2.49 7.94
N LYS A 324 1.94 3.67 8.31
CA LYS A 324 1.49 3.98 9.69
C LYS A 324 0.41 3.00 10.19
N THR A 325 -0.48 2.59 9.30
CA THR A 325 -1.52 1.59 9.58
C THR A 325 -1.38 0.42 8.62
N SER A 326 -0.36 -0.42 8.82
CA SER A 326 -0.18 -1.64 8.04
C SER A 326 -1.14 -2.75 8.50
N PHE A 327 -1.72 -3.49 7.55
CA PHE A 327 -2.61 -4.60 7.83
C PHE A 327 -2.57 -5.67 6.72
N MET A 328 -2.96 -6.90 7.08
CA MET A 328 -3.24 -7.97 6.12
C MET A 328 -4.69 -8.44 6.26
N ASP A 329 -5.36 -8.69 5.15
CA ASP A 329 -6.70 -9.28 5.06
C ASP A 329 -6.60 -10.65 4.40
N ILE A 330 -6.92 -11.71 5.14
CA ILE A 330 -6.72 -13.10 4.72
C ILE A 330 -8.02 -13.89 4.86
N PRO A 331 -8.56 -14.48 3.77
CA PRO A 331 -9.74 -15.32 3.85
C PRO A 331 -9.44 -16.69 4.47
N PHE A 332 -10.41 -17.22 5.21
CA PHE A 332 -10.35 -18.59 5.74
C PHE A 332 -10.78 -19.61 4.67
N ARG A 333 -10.18 -20.80 4.68
CA ARG A 333 -10.66 -21.91 3.86
C ARG A 333 -12.01 -22.42 4.37
N SER A 334 -12.94 -22.74 3.46
CA SER A 334 -14.27 -23.23 3.81
C SER A 334 -14.19 -24.59 4.53
N SER A 335 -14.63 -24.64 5.79
CA SER A 335 -14.61 -25.85 6.61
C SER A 335 -15.73 -25.82 7.66
N LYS A 336 -16.29 -27.00 7.99
CA LYS A 336 -17.32 -27.16 9.04
C LYS A 336 -16.90 -26.58 10.41
N HIS A 337 -15.60 -26.58 10.71
CA HIS A 337 -15.04 -26.03 11.95
C HIS A 337 -14.29 -24.70 11.77
N ALA A 338 -14.50 -24.00 10.65
CA ALA A 338 -13.77 -22.78 10.32
C ALA A 338 -13.88 -21.72 11.43
N ARG A 339 -15.08 -21.49 12.00
CA ARG A 339 -15.28 -20.49 13.07
C ARG A 339 -14.48 -20.78 14.35
N LYS A 340 -14.46 -22.04 14.81
CA LYS A 340 -13.72 -22.43 16.02
C LYS A 340 -12.20 -22.33 15.79
N ARG A 341 -11.74 -22.75 14.61
CA ARG A 341 -10.33 -22.63 14.21
C ARG A 341 -9.92 -21.17 14.04
N ALA A 342 -10.79 -20.33 13.49
CA ALA A 342 -10.57 -18.90 13.31
C ALA A 342 -10.44 -18.18 14.66
N ARG A 343 -11.33 -18.44 15.63
CA ARG A 343 -11.18 -17.88 16.99
C ARG A 343 -9.90 -18.34 17.67
N ASN A 344 -9.55 -19.62 17.57
CA ASN A 344 -8.30 -20.12 18.14
C ASN A 344 -7.08 -19.44 17.50
N LEU A 345 -7.07 -19.33 16.16
CA LEU A 345 -5.99 -18.63 15.44
C LEU A 345 -5.92 -17.15 15.81
N GLN A 346 -7.05 -16.47 15.95
CA GLN A 346 -7.11 -15.08 16.39
C GLN A 346 -6.45 -14.89 17.76
N LEU A 347 -6.79 -15.73 18.74
CA LEU A 347 -6.23 -15.66 20.10
C LEU A 347 -4.72 -15.99 20.13
N ARG A 348 -4.23 -16.79 19.17
CA ARG A 348 -2.79 -17.10 19.03
C ARG A 348 -1.99 -15.95 18.43
N LEU A 349 -2.60 -15.20 17.51
CA LEU A 349 -1.92 -14.13 16.78
C LEU A 349 -1.94 -12.79 17.52
N ASN A 350 -2.80 -12.63 18.52
CA ASN A 350 -2.82 -11.42 19.34
C ASN A 350 -1.54 -11.34 20.18
N ALA A 351 -0.75 -10.30 19.95
CA ALA A 351 0.35 -9.93 20.82
C ALA A 351 -0.23 -9.34 22.12
N VAL A 352 0.32 -9.74 23.26
CA VAL A 352 -0.08 -9.21 24.57
C VAL A 352 1.13 -8.56 25.20
N LYS A 353 0.95 -7.34 25.70
CA LYS A 353 2.00 -6.65 26.47
C LYS A 353 1.95 -7.11 27.92
N LEU A 354 3.11 -7.15 28.59
CA LEU A 354 3.14 -7.49 30.01
C LEU A 354 2.26 -6.55 30.84
N SER A 355 2.20 -5.27 30.47
CA SER A 355 1.32 -4.27 31.09
C SER A 355 -0.18 -4.61 31.02
N GLU A 356 -0.62 -5.44 30.08
CA GLU A 356 -2.03 -5.85 29.95
C GLU A 356 -2.40 -7.01 30.88
N VAL A 357 -1.40 -7.73 31.40
CA VAL A 357 -1.57 -8.89 32.30
C VAL A 357 -1.23 -8.52 33.75
N LEU A 358 -0.53 -7.41 33.95
CA LEU A 358 -0.16 -6.89 35.26
C LEU A 358 -1.34 -6.14 35.92
N GLU A 359 -1.69 -6.51 37.15
CA GLU A 359 -2.67 -5.80 37.97
C GLU A 359 -2.03 -4.56 38.62
N ARG A 360 -0.87 -4.75 39.26
CA ARG A 360 -0.08 -3.69 39.90
C ARG A 360 1.39 -4.09 40.04
N ALA A 361 2.26 -3.10 40.15
CA ALA A 361 3.66 -3.27 40.55
C ALA A 361 3.95 -2.44 41.80
N ASP A 362 4.28 -3.11 42.89
CA ASP A 362 4.69 -2.47 44.15
C ASP A 362 6.22 -2.37 44.17
N ILE A 363 6.75 -1.15 44.26
CA ILE A 363 8.19 -0.89 44.30
C ILE A 363 8.52 -0.32 45.67
N SER A 364 9.38 -1.02 46.42
CA SER A 364 9.89 -0.54 47.70
C SER A 364 11.40 -0.32 47.60
N THR A 365 11.84 0.82 48.12
CA THR A 365 13.25 1.23 48.12
C THR A 365 13.73 1.29 49.56
N GLN A 366 14.81 0.59 49.88
CA GLN A 366 15.44 0.58 51.19
C GLN A 366 16.93 0.86 51.06
N LEU A 367 17.47 1.73 51.91
CA LEU A 367 18.91 1.90 52.04
C LEU A 367 19.43 0.83 53.00
N VAL A 368 20.37 0.02 52.54
CA VAL A 368 20.90 -1.12 53.30
C VAL A 368 22.41 -1.02 53.32
N THR A 369 23.02 -1.20 54.49
CA THR A 369 24.47 -1.35 54.62
C THR A 369 24.86 -2.78 54.25
N VAL A 370 25.81 -2.96 53.33
CA VAL A 370 26.16 -4.31 52.85
C VAL A 370 27.63 -4.61 53.08
N GLY A 371 27.89 -5.62 53.92
CA GLY A 371 29.22 -6.21 54.14
C GLY A 371 30.04 -5.57 55.26
N VAL A 372 31.15 -6.24 55.60
CA VAL A 372 32.08 -5.89 56.70
C VAL A 372 32.71 -4.49 56.52
N ASN A 373 32.73 -3.97 55.29
CA ASN A 373 33.31 -2.66 54.95
C ASN A 373 32.33 -1.47 55.05
N SER A 374 31.08 -1.67 55.48
CA SER A 374 30.12 -0.57 55.71
C SER A 374 29.79 0.29 54.48
N ASP A 375 29.87 -0.27 53.27
CA ASP A 375 29.38 0.43 52.07
C ASP A 375 27.84 0.48 52.12
N LEU A 376 27.29 1.69 51.97
CA LEU A 376 25.84 1.84 51.79
C LEU A 376 25.49 1.35 50.36
N GLY A 377 24.42 0.57 50.25
CA GLY A 377 23.80 0.18 48.99
C GLY A 377 22.31 0.50 48.99
N THR A 378 21.73 0.68 47.81
CA THR A 378 20.26 0.81 47.68
C THR A 378 19.70 -0.53 47.25
N LYS A 379 18.77 -1.05 48.05
CA LYS A 379 18.00 -2.26 47.76
C LYS A 379 16.65 -1.85 47.18
N TYR A 380 16.37 -2.31 45.96
CA TYR A 380 15.06 -2.14 45.33
C TYR A 380 14.35 -3.47 45.32
N THR A 381 13.15 -3.53 45.89
CA THR A 381 12.28 -4.71 45.81
C THR A 381 11.10 -4.36 44.91
N VAL A 382 11.00 -5.05 43.78
CA VAL A 382 9.91 -4.91 42.79
C VAL A 382 9.03 -6.14 42.89
N ARG A 383 7.79 -5.96 43.36
CA ARG A 383 6.77 -7.00 43.43
C ARG A 383 5.73 -6.78 42.34
N LEU A 384 5.60 -7.73 41.43
CA LEU A 384 4.62 -7.73 40.35
C LEU A 384 3.43 -8.60 40.76
N GLN A 385 2.22 -8.04 40.66
CA GLN A 385 0.97 -8.77 40.86
C GLN A 385 0.29 -8.95 39.50
N PHE A 386 0.01 -10.19 39.11
CA PHE A 386 -0.65 -10.54 37.86
C PHE A 386 -2.16 -10.72 38.04
N LEU A 387 -2.90 -10.46 36.96
CA LEU A 387 -4.33 -10.73 36.91
C LEU A 387 -4.61 -12.25 36.96
N PRO A 388 -5.76 -12.68 37.48
CA PRO A 388 -6.19 -14.08 37.40
C PRO A 388 -6.38 -14.55 35.94
N ALA A 389 -6.07 -15.82 35.68
CA ALA A 389 -6.11 -16.40 34.33
C ALA A 389 -7.45 -16.21 33.58
N GLU A 390 -8.56 -16.25 34.31
CA GLU A 390 -9.91 -16.11 33.74
C GLU A 390 -10.12 -14.77 32.99
N GLN A 391 -9.43 -13.70 33.41
CA GLN A 391 -9.65 -12.36 32.89
C GLN A 391 -9.00 -12.15 31.52
N TYR A 392 -7.86 -12.79 31.24
CA TYR A 392 -7.13 -12.63 29.97
C TYR A 392 -7.24 -13.83 29.03
N THR A 393 -7.73 -14.99 29.50
CA THR A 393 -7.96 -16.19 28.66
C THR A 393 -8.92 -15.92 27.49
N SER A 394 -9.83 -14.95 27.65
CA SER A 394 -10.76 -14.54 26.60
C SER A 394 -10.08 -13.77 25.44
N LYS A 395 -8.91 -13.17 25.68
CA LYS A 395 -8.18 -12.31 24.73
C LYS A 395 -6.93 -12.97 24.16
N CYS A 396 -6.31 -13.89 24.92
CA CYS A 396 -5.07 -14.56 24.57
C CYS A 396 -5.01 -16.00 25.11
N LEU A 397 -4.13 -16.82 24.53
CA LEU A 397 -3.90 -18.21 24.94
C LEU A 397 -2.64 -18.33 25.82
N LEU A 398 -2.49 -17.44 26.80
CA LEU A 398 -1.37 -17.46 27.74
C LEU A 398 -1.71 -18.28 28.99
N THR A 399 -0.73 -19.00 29.52
CA THR A 399 -0.80 -19.66 30.82
C THR A 399 0.03 -18.89 31.85
N PRO A 400 -0.35 -18.87 33.15
CA PRO A 400 0.45 -18.24 34.20
C PRO A 400 1.92 -18.71 34.21
N LYS A 401 2.14 -20.03 34.08
CA LYS A 401 3.47 -20.64 33.87
C LYS A 401 4.30 -19.98 32.79
N PHE A 402 3.68 -19.72 31.65
CA PHE A 402 4.39 -19.12 30.52
C PHE A 402 4.78 -17.67 30.84
N ILE A 403 3.87 -16.90 31.44
CA ILE A 403 4.14 -15.52 31.88
C ILE A 403 5.31 -15.49 32.86
N MET A 404 5.34 -16.41 33.83
CA MET A 404 6.45 -16.50 34.79
C MET A 404 7.78 -16.79 34.09
N SER A 405 7.80 -17.79 33.19
CA SER A 405 9.00 -18.11 32.40
C SER A 405 9.49 -16.95 31.53
N TYR A 406 8.56 -16.14 31.01
CA TYR A 406 8.88 -14.94 30.22
C TYR A 406 9.46 -13.84 31.10
N VAL A 407 8.91 -13.65 32.30
CA VAL A 407 9.42 -12.66 33.26
C VAL A 407 10.87 -12.98 33.63
N GLU A 408 11.16 -14.24 33.92
CA GLU A 408 12.50 -14.71 34.26
C GLU A 408 13.50 -14.54 33.12
N ARG A 409 13.11 -14.96 31.90
CA ARG A 409 14.02 -15.02 30.75
C ARG A 409 14.21 -13.69 30.03
N THR A 410 13.21 -12.84 30.02
CA THR A 410 13.21 -11.66 29.12
C THR A 410 13.00 -10.36 29.88
N PHE A 411 12.04 -10.32 30.81
CA PHE A 411 11.71 -9.08 31.51
C PHE A 411 12.79 -8.66 32.52
N VAL A 412 13.28 -9.61 33.32
CA VAL A 412 14.29 -9.34 34.36
C VAL A 412 15.63 -8.87 33.76
N PRO A 413 16.18 -9.51 32.70
CA PRO A 413 17.34 -8.98 31.99
C PRO A 413 17.08 -7.58 31.39
N ALA A 414 15.89 -7.35 30.81
CA ALA A 414 15.55 -6.07 30.21
C ALA A 414 15.50 -4.91 31.22
N ILE A 415 14.91 -5.13 32.40
CA ILE A 415 14.95 -4.13 33.49
C ILE A 415 16.39 -3.85 33.92
N THR A 416 17.19 -4.89 34.09
CA THR A 416 18.58 -4.75 34.55
C THR A 416 19.41 -3.97 33.53
N LYS A 417 19.25 -4.25 32.23
CA LYS A 417 19.91 -3.51 31.13
C LYS A 417 19.45 -2.04 31.09
N ALA A 418 18.14 -1.78 31.22
CA ALA A 418 17.59 -0.43 31.25
C ALA A 418 18.10 0.38 32.45
N TYR A 419 18.17 -0.25 33.63
CA TYR A 419 18.76 0.36 34.82
C TYR A 419 20.24 0.69 34.63
N MET A 420 21.05 -0.26 34.14
CA MET A 420 22.48 -0.04 33.89
C MET A 420 22.71 1.12 32.91
N LYS A 421 21.88 1.24 31.87
CA LYS A 421 21.94 2.35 30.92
C LYS A 421 21.69 3.70 31.60
N LEU A 422 20.65 3.80 32.43
CA LEU A 422 20.35 5.03 33.16
C LEU A 422 21.40 5.34 34.24
N ALA A 423 21.95 4.32 34.89
CA ALA A 423 23.04 4.48 35.85
C ALA A 423 24.32 5.01 35.19
N ARG A 424 24.63 4.60 33.95
CA ARG A 424 25.74 5.15 33.15
C ARG A 424 25.48 6.62 32.79
N ILE A 425 24.31 6.92 32.22
CA ILE A 425 23.91 8.29 31.85
C ILE A 425 23.98 9.24 33.06
N ASN A 426 23.51 8.82 34.24
CA ASN A 426 23.58 9.65 35.45
C ASN A 426 25.01 9.84 35.97
N ARG A 427 25.94 8.90 35.74
CA ARG A 427 27.36 9.12 36.05
C ARG A 427 27.95 10.13 35.07
N ASP A 428 27.65 10.01 33.78
CA ASP A 428 28.17 10.90 32.73
C ASP A 428 27.60 12.32 32.86
N LEU A 429 26.31 12.46 33.19
CA LEU A 429 25.68 13.76 33.46
C LEU A 429 26.27 14.44 34.70
N LYS A 430 26.60 13.69 35.77
CA LYS A 430 27.32 14.26 36.93
C LYS A 430 28.71 14.78 36.56
N ILE A 431 29.38 14.17 35.58
CA ILE A 431 30.66 14.65 35.04
C ILE A 431 30.43 15.95 34.23
N ILE A 432 29.35 16.03 33.45
CA ILE A 432 29.01 17.20 32.63
C ILE A 432 28.49 18.37 33.48
N ASP A 433 27.68 18.14 34.52
CA ASP A 433 27.22 19.18 35.44
C ASP A 433 28.38 19.78 36.26
N ALA A 434 29.42 18.98 36.54
CA ALA A 434 30.67 19.48 37.11
C ALA A 434 31.44 20.40 36.13
N LEU A 435 31.19 20.29 34.82
CA LEU A 435 31.73 21.15 33.76
C LEU A 435 30.80 22.34 33.39
N ALA A 436 29.49 22.25 33.66
CA ALA A 436 28.47 23.19 33.19
C ALA A 436 28.42 24.53 33.97
N TRP A 437 29.11 24.66 35.11
CA TRP A 437 29.23 25.91 35.89
C TRP A 437 30.06 27.04 35.20
N ARG A 438 30.25 26.99 33.88
CA ARG A 438 31.07 27.97 33.12
C ARG A 438 30.37 28.67 31.95
N ARG A 439 29.06 28.56 31.75
CA ARG A 439 28.36 29.33 30.72
C ARG A 439 27.05 29.94 31.26
N GLU A 440 27.00 31.27 31.27
CA GLU A 440 25.74 32.02 31.48
C GLU A 440 24.83 31.90 30.25
N PRO A 441 23.50 31.80 30.43
CA PRO A 441 22.54 31.75 29.32
C PRO A 441 22.12 33.16 28.87
N ALA A 442 22.36 33.49 27.61
CA ALA A 442 21.77 34.64 26.94
C ALA A 442 20.42 34.25 26.31
N SER A 443 19.31 34.60 26.96
CA SER A 443 18.01 34.69 26.29
C SER A 443 17.10 35.72 26.97
N ALA A 444 17.18 36.96 26.50
CA ALA A 444 16.20 38.00 26.78
C ALA A 444 15.93 38.78 25.48
N ALA A 445 15.19 38.18 24.54
CA ALA A 445 14.63 38.86 23.38
C ALA A 445 13.50 38.03 22.76
N ALA A 446 12.37 37.90 23.46
CA ALA A 446 11.11 37.46 22.86
C ALA A 446 9.94 37.96 23.72
N ALA A 447 9.67 39.26 23.65
CA ALA A 447 8.41 39.85 24.08
C ALA A 447 8.19 41.16 23.33
N LYS A 448 7.40 41.12 22.26
CA LYS A 448 6.51 42.21 21.85
C LYS A 448 5.43 41.67 20.90
N ALA A 449 4.20 42.05 21.23
CA ALA A 449 2.95 41.64 20.63
C ALA A 449 2.56 42.51 19.43
N ASP A 450 1.66 41.95 18.62
CA ASP A 450 0.62 42.54 17.74
C ASP A 450 0.81 43.96 17.21
N ASP A 451 0.80 44.07 15.87
CA ASP A 451 -0.15 44.96 15.21
C ASP A 451 -0.48 44.47 13.78
N MET A 452 -1.73 44.73 13.39
CA MET A 452 -2.41 44.28 12.18
C MET A 452 -2.22 45.32 11.06
N GLU A 453 -1.63 44.94 9.92
CA GLU A 453 -1.69 45.73 8.67
C GLU A 453 -2.06 44.85 7.47
N VAL A 454 -2.92 45.40 6.63
CA VAL A 454 -3.43 44.86 5.37
C VAL A 454 -2.48 45.26 4.25
N ALA A 455 -2.01 44.31 3.42
CA ALA A 455 -1.46 44.59 2.09
C ALA A 455 -1.53 43.34 1.17
N GLU A 456 -1.60 43.62 -0.12
CA GLU A 456 -1.95 42.82 -1.30
C GLU A 456 -0.98 41.67 -1.69
N PRO A 457 -1.33 40.83 -2.70
CA PRO A 457 -0.74 39.51 -2.90
C PRO A 457 0.57 39.59 -3.69
N GLU A 458 1.55 38.77 -3.32
CA GLU A 458 2.53 38.09 -4.18
C GLU A 458 3.70 37.59 -3.34
N GLN A 459 3.82 36.26 -3.17
CA GLN A 459 5.05 35.45 -3.30
C GLN A 459 4.82 34.06 -2.66
N ASP A 460 4.52 33.08 -3.51
CA ASP A 460 4.36 31.64 -3.20
C ASP A 460 5.66 30.93 -2.74
N ALA A 461 6.63 31.67 -2.18
CA ALA A 461 7.96 31.16 -1.84
C ALA A 461 8.08 30.71 -0.37
N ASP A 462 7.44 31.42 0.56
CA ASP A 462 7.70 31.22 2.00
C ASP A 462 6.86 30.09 2.63
N ASP A 463 5.67 29.80 2.10
CA ASP A 463 4.81 28.70 2.60
C ASP A 463 5.33 27.29 2.24
N MET A 464 6.22 27.20 1.24
CA MET A 464 6.83 25.93 0.81
C MET A 464 7.93 25.46 1.76
N ASP A 465 8.62 26.38 2.45
CA ASP A 465 9.70 26.05 3.38
C ASP A 465 9.17 25.48 4.72
N GLU A 466 7.95 25.83 5.14
CA GLU A 466 7.34 25.28 6.36
C GLU A 466 6.77 23.87 6.14
N MET A 467 6.21 23.58 4.96
CA MET A 467 5.91 22.20 4.54
C MET A 467 7.15 21.36 4.27
N MET A 468 8.25 21.99 3.86
CA MET A 468 9.55 21.32 3.69
C MET A 468 10.10 20.80 5.01
N ARG A 469 9.78 21.36 6.18
CA ARG A 469 10.15 20.72 7.44
C ARG A 469 9.40 19.41 7.67
N GLU A 470 8.12 19.30 7.27
CA GLU A 470 7.36 18.03 7.39
C GLU A 470 7.77 16.95 6.37
N VAL A 471 8.40 17.30 5.23
CA VAL A 471 8.84 16.33 4.20
C VAL A 471 10.36 16.17 4.14
N GLY A 472 11.10 17.16 4.62
CA GLY A 472 12.55 17.24 4.70
C GLY A 472 13.13 16.86 6.07
N ASP A 473 12.31 16.62 7.10
CA ASP A 473 12.76 15.98 8.36
C ASP A 473 13.04 14.48 8.22
N ASP A 474 13.05 13.90 7.02
CA ASP A 474 13.78 12.65 6.75
C ASP A 474 15.31 12.86 6.67
N ALA A 475 15.82 13.98 7.21
CA ALA A 475 17.10 14.01 7.90
C ALA A 475 17.11 13.15 9.19
N ASP A 476 15.99 12.51 9.52
CA ASP A 476 15.93 11.32 10.36
C ASP A 476 16.70 10.13 9.76
N ALA A 477 17.31 10.18 8.58
CA ALA A 477 18.34 9.19 8.24
C ALA A 477 19.57 9.22 9.17
N VAL A 478 19.69 10.19 10.09
CA VAL A 478 20.67 10.15 11.20
C VAL A 478 20.01 9.62 12.48
N ALA A 479 18.77 10.01 12.82
CA ALA A 479 18.08 9.47 14.01
C ALA A 479 17.64 8.02 13.82
N ASP A 480 17.20 7.65 12.63
CA ASP A 480 16.85 6.30 12.16
C ASP A 480 18.12 5.49 11.86
N LYS A 481 19.28 6.11 11.68
CA LYS A 481 20.60 5.44 11.65
C LYS A 481 21.23 5.35 13.04
N GLU A 482 20.88 6.20 13.99
CA GLU A 482 21.16 6.01 15.42
C GLU A 482 20.18 4.99 16.04
N PHE A 483 18.92 4.96 15.60
CA PHE A 483 17.91 3.98 15.98
C PHE A 483 18.16 2.64 15.30
N ARG A 484 18.62 2.62 14.03
CA ARG A 484 19.17 1.43 13.36
C ARG A 484 20.55 1.06 13.85
N SER A 485 21.44 1.96 14.26
CA SER A 485 22.66 1.56 14.97
C SER A 485 22.30 0.90 16.30
N MET A 486 21.28 1.41 17.00
CA MET A 486 20.73 0.78 18.21
C MET A 486 19.92 -0.51 17.94
N ASN A 487 19.44 -0.77 16.70
CA ASN A 487 18.72 -1.99 16.31
C ASN A 487 19.60 -3.00 15.56
N GLU A 488 20.64 -2.56 14.85
CA GLU A 488 21.68 -3.37 14.20
C GLU A 488 22.68 -3.84 15.27
N GLU A 489 22.94 -3.06 16.32
CA GLU A 489 23.54 -3.57 17.57
C GLU A 489 22.60 -4.54 18.32
N ARG A 490 21.30 -4.58 18.02
CA ARG A 490 20.38 -5.63 18.56
C ARG A 490 20.34 -6.87 17.68
N GLU A 491 20.58 -6.75 16.36
CA GLU A 491 20.56 -7.87 15.41
C GLU A 491 21.86 -8.68 15.35
N TYR A 492 22.94 -8.25 16.04
CA TYR A 492 24.19 -9.02 16.17
C TYR A 492 24.45 -9.63 17.56
N ASP A 493 23.48 -9.58 18.48
CA ASP A 493 23.55 -10.25 19.79
C ASP A 493 22.56 -11.42 19.92
N GLU A 494 21.86 -11.83 18.85
CA GLU A 494 21.02 -13.04 18.86
C GLU A 494 21.83 -14.30 18.49
N GLU A 495 22.90 -14.56 19.23
CA GLU A 495 23.52 -15.89 19.30
C GLU A 495 23.46 -16.40 20.76
N ASP A 496 22.59 -17.39 20.97
CA ASP A 496 22.55 -18.33 22.11
C ASP A 496 22.58 -17.72 23.53
N GLU A 497 21.49 -17.05 23.96
CA GLU A 497 21.20 -16.92 25.39
C GLU A 497 20.69 -18.26 25.94
N MET A 498 21.66 -19.13 26.30
CA MET A 498 21.44 -20.28 27.16
C MET A 498 20.70 -19.83 28.43
N ALA A 499 19.73 -20.65 28.87
CA ALA A 499 18.94 -20.41 30.08
C ALA A 499 19.83 -20.26 31.32
N GLU A 500 20.22 -19.02 31.60
CA GLU A 500 20.85 -18.63 32.85
C GLU A 500 19.78 -18.50 33.94
N ASN A 501 20.06 -19.05 35.12
CA ASN A 501 19.19 -18.88 36.28
C ASN A 501 19.10 -17.39 36.63
N VAL A 502 17.92 -16.86 36.98
CA VAL A 502 17.73 -15.44 37.32
C VAL A 502 18.74 -14.91 38.37
N THR A 503 19.25 -15.79 39.22
CA THR A 503 20.27 -15.50 40.24
C THR A 503 21.70 -15.37 39.72
N SER A 504 22.01 -15.77 38.48
CA SER A 504 23.32 -15.53 37.85
C SER A 504 23.44 -14.13 37.25
N ILE A 505 22.31 -13.44 37.04
CA ILE A 505 22.30 -12.07 36.52
C ILE A 505 22.94 -11.13 37.57
N PRO A 506 23.95 -10.32 37.18
CA PRO A 506 24.61 -9.41 38.11
C PRO A 506 23.63 -8.39 38.68
N ASN A 507 23.72 -8.13 39.99
CA ASN A 507 22.88 -7.20 40.76
C ASN A 507 21.50 -7.72 41.21
N ILE A 508 21.17 -9.00 40.97
CA ILE A 508 19.97 -9.63 41.54
C ILE A 508 20.34 -10.40 42.80
N ILE A 509 19.73 -10.05 43.94
CA ILE A 509 19.97 -10.72 45.23
C ILE A 509 19.06 -11.93 45.39
N LYS A 510 17.78 -11.71 45.07
CA LYS A 510 16.70 -12.61 45.45
C LYS A 510 15.60 -12.53 44.41
N TYR A 511 15.08 -13.68 44.05
CA TYR A 511 13.90 -13.84 43.21
C TYR A 511 12.97 -14.82 43.92
N GLU A 512 11.76 -14.38 44.22
CA GLU A 512 10.70 -15.21 44.80
C GLU A 512 9.48 -15.15 43.89
N TYR A 513 8.77 -16.26 43.76
CA TYR A 513 7.55 -16.33 42.99
C TYR A 513 6.54 -17.24 43.68
N ASP A 514 5.28 -17.03 43.36
CA ASP A 514 4.18 -17.86 43.85
C ASP A 514 4.19 -19.23 43.16
N ALA A 515 4.51 -20.30 43.89
CA ALA A 515 4.55 -21.66 43.35
C ALA A 515 3.18 -22.36 43.32
N GLU A 516 2.17 -21.83 44.03
CA GLU A 516 0.85 -22.44 44.13
C GLU A 516 -0.12 -21.83 43.12
N GLU A 517 -0.27 -20.50 43.14
CA GLU A 517 -1.25 -19.78 42.32
C GLU A 517 -0.61 -18.99 41.16
N GLU A 518 0.73 -18.85 41.14
CA GLU A 518 1.50 -18.15 40.10
C GLU A 518 1.03 -16.69 39.85
N LEU A 519 0.44 -16.05 40.88
CA LEU A 519 -0.18 -14.72 40.78
C LEU A 519 0.78 -13.56 41.06
N TRP A 520 1.96 -13.81 41.61
CA TRP A 520 2.93 -12.75 41.91
C TRP A 520 4.37 -13.23 41.79
N CYS A 521 5.26 -12.29 41.49
CA CYS A 521 6.71 -12.49 41.61
C CYS A 521 7.37 -11.26 42.24
N GLU A 522 8.45 -11.49 42.98
CA GLU A 522 9.20 -10.47 43.71
C GLU A 522 10.68 -10.57 43.33
N ILE A 523 11.20 -9.48 42.77
CA ILE A 523 12.59 -9.35 42.34
C ILE A 523 13.27 -8.32 43.23
N THR A 524 14.40 -8.71 43.83
CA THR A 524 15.22 -7.83 44.65
C THR A 524 16.53 -7.49 43.96
N PHE A 525 16.71 -6.20 43.64
CA PHE A 525 17.93 -5.65 43.06
C PHE A 525 18.85 -5.05 44.13
N LYS A 526 20.16 -5.21 43.96
CA LYS A 526 21.21 -4.51 44.71
C LYS A 526 21.96 -3.58 43.78
N TYR A 527 22.09 -2.31 44.14
CA TYR A 527 23.02 -1.42 43.44
C TYR A 527 23.84 -0.58 44.41
N ASP A 528 25.13 -0.41 44.08
CA ASP A 528 26.08 0.34 44.90
C ASP A 528 25.89 1.86 44.73
N LEU A 529 26.16 2.65 45.78
CA LEU A 529 25.79 4.08 45.93
C LEU A 529 26.45 5.07 44.94
N GLY A 530 27.20 4.62 43.94
CA GLY A 530 27.82 5.52 42.95
C GLY A 530 26.80 6.29 42.09
N SER A 531 25.60 5.74 41.92
CA SER A 531 24.47 6.39 41.26
C SER A 531 23.55 7.07 42.28
N SER A 532 23.09 8.29 41.97
CA SER A 532 21.97 8.93 42.69
C SER A 532 20.78 7.96 42.78
N ALA A 533 19.89 8.14 43.76
CA ALA A 533 18.67 7.35 43.84
C ALA A 533 17.90 7.45 42.51
N ILE A 534 17.86 6.34 41.76
CA ILE A 534 17.12 6.24 40.51
C ILE A 534 15.72 5.79 40.85
N ASP A 535 14.72 6.46 40.30
CA ASP A 535 13.34 6.01 40.38
C ASP A 535 13.14 4.81 39.43
N MET A 536 12.83 3.65 39.99
CA MET A 536 12.57 2.42 39.24
C MET A 536 11.18 2.41 38.60
N THR A 537 10.26 3.26 39.05
CA THR A 537 8.87 3.31 38.57
C THR A 537 8.76 3.53 37.06
N PRO A 538 9.37 4.58 36.46
CA PRO A 538 9.29 4.79 35.01
C PRO A 538 10.02 3.70 34.22
N ILE A 539 11.03 3.06 34.81
CA ILE A 539 11.76 1.95 34.17
C ILE A 539 10.85 0.73 34.07
N VAL A 540 10.27 0.31 35.20
CA VAL A 540 9.35 -0.83 35.22
C VAL A 540 8.15 -0.57 34.33
N GLN A 541 7.58 0.64 34.34
CA GLN A 541 6.46 1.00 33.48
C GLN A 541 6.83 0.96 31.98
N SER A 542 7.95 1.57 31.59
CA SER A 542 8.40 1.60 30.19
C SER A 542 8.75 0.19 29.68
N VAL A 543 9.47 -0.61 30.48
CA VAL A 543 9.83 -1.99 30.12
C VAL A 543 8.59 -2.87 30.08
N ALA A 544 7.63 -2.74 31.01
CA ALA A 544 6.40 -3.53 30.99
C ALA A 544 5.48 -3.18 29.80
N SER A 545 5.45 -1.90 29.39
CA SER A 545 4.64 -1.44 28.24
C SER A 545 5.24 -1.80 26.86
N SER A 546 6.53 -2.12 26.82
CA SER A 546 7.26 -2.52 25.62
C SER A 546 7.47 -4.04 25.52
N SER A 547 7.48 -4.75 26.65
CA SER A 547 7.65 -6.21 26.71
C SER A 547 6.42 -6.94 26.17
N LEU A 548 6.62 -7.73 25.11
CA LEU A 548 5.59 -8.56 24.48
C LEU A 548 5.65 -9.98 25.02
N VAL A 549 4.64 -10.39 25.78
CA VAL A 549 4.52 -11.74 26.32
C VAL A 549 3.95 -12.66 25.24
N CYS A 550 4.84 -13.30 24.48
CA CYS A 550 4.44 -14.19 23.39
C CYS A 550 5.37 -15.42 23.31
N ASP A 551 4.80 -16.58 22.97
CA ASP A 551 5.55 -17.80 22.63
C ASP A 551 6.45 -17.52 21.40
N PRO A 552 7.79 -17.50 21.50
CA PRO A 552 8.67 -17.15 20.37
C PRO A 552 8.53 -18.12 19.17
N GLU A 553 8.14 -19.37 19.42
CA GLU A 553 7.90 -20.37 18.35
C GLU A 553 6.56 -20.17 17.62
N LYS A 554 5.57 -19.54 18.27
CA LYS A 554 4.19 -19.39 17.73
C LYS A 554 3.85 -17.94 17.38
N PHE A 555 4.64 -16.98 17.88
CA PHE A 555 4.46 -15.57 17.64
C PHE A 555 4.83 -15.22 16.20
N VAL A 556 3.99 -14.39 15.60
CA VAL A 556 4.28 -13.80 14.30
C VAL A 556 4.82 -12.40 14.54
N HIS A 557 6.15 -12.27 14.55
CA HIS A 557 6.82 -10.97 14.65
C HIS A 557 6.25 -9.99 13.62
N GLY A 558 6.00 -8.75 14.01
CA GLY A 558 5.41 -7.75 13.13
C GLY A 558 3.87 -7.78 13.02
N VAL A 559 3.18 -8.72 13.67
CA VAL A 559 1.72 -8.70 13.82
C VAL A 559 1.37 -8.41 15.28
N SER A 560 0.63 -7.32 15.52
CA SER A 560 0.25 -6.89 16.87
C SER A 560 -1.11 -7.43 17.30
N LYS A 561 -2.09 -7.42 16.39
CA LYS A 561 -3.48 -7.78 16.71
C LYS A 561 -4.17 -8.46 15.55
N ALA A 562 -5.02 -9.43 15.84
CA ALA A 562 -5.87 -10.12 14.88
C ALA A 562 -7.35 -9.88 15.19
N ILE A 563 -8.10 -9.50 14.16
CA ILE A 563 -9.52 -9.18 14.19
C ILE A 563 -10.23 -10.08 13.18
N LEU A 564 -11.27 -10.77 13.64
CA LEU A 564 -12.14 -11.52 12.74
C LEU A 564 -13.19 -10.58 12.15
N SER A 565 -13.19 -10.45 10.83
CA SER A 565 -14.25 -9.74 10.11
C SER A 565 -15.35 -10.73 9.76
N GLU A 566 -16.51 -10.55 10.37
CA GLU A 566 -17.69 -11.35 10.03
C GLU A 566 -18.23 -10.98 8.64
N PRO A 567 -18.75 -11.96 7.89
CA PRO A 567 -19.33 -11.72 6.57
C PRO A 567 -20.55 -10.80 6.68
N LYS A 568 -20.61 -9.75 5.85
CA LYS A 568 -21.77 -8.83 5.81
C LYS A 568 -22.92 -9.42 4.99
N HIS A 569 -22.61 -10.23 3.97
CA HIS A 569 -23.58 -10.95 3.14
C HIS A 569 -23.41 -12.47 3.27
N SER A 570 -24.46 -13.25 2.95
CA SER A 570 -24.45 -14.72 3.08
C SER A 570 -23.41 -15.43 2.20
N GLU A 571 -22.92 -14.75 1.17
CA GLU A 571 -21.88 -15.25 0.24
C GLU A 571 -20.45 -14.90 0.68
N ASP A 572 -20.29 -14.05 1.70
CA ASP A 572 -18.97 -13.61 2.14
C ASP A 572 -18.26 -14.70 2.95
N ILE A 573 -16.98 -14.87 2.66
CA ILE A 573 -16.08 -15.79 3.37
C ILE A 573 -15.60 -15.09 4.64
N LEU A 574 -15.48 -15.83 5.74
CA LEU A 574 -14.86 -15.33 6.97
C LEU A 574 -13.43 -14.83 6.68
N ARG A 575 -13.08 -13.64 7.17
CA ARG A 575 -11.77 -13.04 6.94
C ARG A 575 -11.04 -12.70 8.25
N LEU A 576 -9.72 -12.87 8.24
CA LEU A 576 -8.81 -12.47 9.29
C LEU A 576 -8.14 -11.16 8.88
N LYS A 577 -8.42 -10.09 9.63
CA LYS A 577 -7.71 -8.82 9.50
C LYS A 577 -6.65 -8.75 10.59
N THR A 578 -5.40 -8.54 10.21
CA THR A 578 -4.28 -8.41 11.16
C THR A 578 -3.75 -6.99 11.12
N VAL A 579 -3.40 -6.43 12.28
CA VAL A 579 -2.68 -5.17 12.40
C VAL A 579 -1.20 -5.50 12.41
N GLY A 580 -0.46 -4.97 11.43
CA GLY A 580 0.90 -5.37 11.14
C GLY A 580 0.98 -6.39 10.00
N VAL A 581 2.18 -6.54 9.43
CA VAL A 581 2.43 -7.33 8.22
C VAL A 581 3.61 -8.27 8.47
N ASN A 582 3.37 -9.56 8.29
CA ASN A 582 4.42 -10.58 8.17
C ASN A 582 3.88 -11.74 7.36
N ILE A 583 4.07 -11.66 6.05
CA ILE A 583 3.55 -12.63 5.08
C ILE A 583 4.28 -13.98 5.24
N GLN A 584 5.59 -13.95 5.49
CA GLN A 584 6.42 -15.16 5.59
C GLN A 584 5.94 -16.12 6.69
N ARG A 585 5.70 -15.60 7.89
CA ARG A 585 5.21 -16.43 9.02
C ARG A 585 3.76 -16.88 8.82
N MET A 586 2.94 -16.10 8.12
CA MET A 586 1.56 -16.50 7.80
C MET A 586 1.48 -17.75 6.92
N PHE A 587 2.53 -18.09 6.17
CA PHE A 587 2.60 -19.35 5.39
C PHE A 587 2.51 -20.63 6.22
N GLN A 588 2.87 -20.58 7.50
CA GLN A 588 2.72 -21.72 8.42
C GLN A 588 1.25 -22.11 8.60
N TYR A 589 0.31 -21.18 8.39
CA TYR A 589 -1.12 -21.39 8.57
C TYR A 589 -1.89 -21.69 7.28
N ASN A 590 -1.21 -22.10 6.19
CA ASN A 590 -1.82 -22.42 4.89
C ASN A 590 -2.95 -23.48 4.96
N LYS A 591 -2.92 -24.38 5.96
CA LYS A 591 -4.00 -25.38 6.16
C LYS A 591 -5.32 -24.75 6.61
N ILE A 592 -5.28 -23.56 7.21
CA ILE A 592 -6.43 -22.87 7.80
C ILE A 592 -6.83 -21.66 6.93
N LEU A 593 -5.83 -20.89 6.52
CA LEU A 593 -5.97 -19.67 5.73
C LEU A 593 -5.79 -19.96 4.23
N ASP A 594 -6.52 -19.23 3.39
CA ASP A 594 -6.34 -19.24 1.95
C ASP A 594 -5.36 -18.12 1.55
N LEU A 595 -4.07 -18.44 1.56
CA LEU A 595 -2.98 -17.50 1.33
C LEU A 595 -2.82 -17.09 -0.15
N ASN A 596 -3.48 -17.81 -1.07
CA ASN A 596 -3.51 -17.42 -2.48
C ASN A 596 -4.34 -16.16 -2.72
N LYS A 597 -5.21 -15.82 -1.76
CA LYS A 597 -6.06 -14.62 -1.77
C LYS A 597 -5.69 -13.66 -0.63
N LEU A 598 -4.47 -13.74 -0.11
CA LEU A 598 -3.95 -12.81 0.88
C LEU A 598 -3.86 -11.41 0.26
N TYR A 599 -4.34 -10.42 1.00
CA TYR A 599 -4.20 -9.01 0.66
C TYR A 599 -3.44 -8.28 1.76
N SER A 600 -2.54 -7.37 1.39
CA SER A 600 -1.95 -6.42 2.32
C SER A 600 -1.96 -5.03 1.71
N ASN A 601 -2.05 -4.01 2.56
CA ASN A 601 -1.96 -2.61 2.14
C ASN A 601 -0.51 -2.09 2.11
N ASP A 602 0.46 -2.90 2.53
CA ASP A 602 1.89 -2.61 2.42
C ASP A 602 2.39 -3.07 1.05
N ILE A 603 2.70 -2.08 0.20
CA ILE A 603 3.09 -2.28 -1.20
C ILE A 603 4.51 -2.87 -1.28
N HIS A 604 5.42 -2.48 -0.38
CA HIS A 604 6.78 -3.02 -0.36
C HIS A 604 6.77 -4.49 0.09
N ALA A 605 6.03 -4.81 1.15
CA ALA A 605 5.88 -6.20 1.59
C ALA A 605 5.29 -7.10 0.48
N MET A 606 4.33 -6.58 -0.30
CA MET A 606 3.78 -7.31 -1.45
C MET A 606 4.79 -7.45 -2.58
N ALA A 607 5.61 -6.42 -2.87
CA ALA A 607 6.65 -6.47 -3.88
C ALA A 607 7.74 -7.51 -3.54
N ASP A 608 8.19 -7.54 -2.28
CA ASP A 608 9.26 -8.43 -1.82
C ASP A 608 8.82 -9.90 -1.76
N ASN A 609 7.55 -10.17 -1.42
CA ASN A 609 7.03 -11.53 -1.28
C ASN A 609 6.37 -12.09 -2.55
N TYR A 610 5.56 -11.31 -3.26
CA TYR A 610 4.76 -11.76 -4.41
C TYR A 610 5.23 -11.18 -5.76
N GLY A 611 6.16 -10.22 -5.75
CA GLY A 611 6.72 -9.58 -6.94
C GLY A 611 6.04 -8.26 -7.30
N ILE A 612 6.66 -7.55 -8.25
CA ILE A 612 6.27 -6.17 -8.59
C ILE A 612 4.87 -6.07 -9.20
N GLU A 613 4.42 -7.07 -9.96
CA GLU A 613 3.06 -7.12 -10.54
C GLU A 613 1.96 -7.25 -9.47
N ALA A 614 2.25 -7.95 -8.37
CA ALA A 614 1.33 -8.01 -7.24
C ALA A 614 1.26 -6.65 -6.54
N ALA A 615 2.40 -5.99 -6.36
CA ALA A 615 2.48 -4.64 -5.80
C ALA A 615 1.75 -3.60 -6.68
N TYR A 616 1.89 -3.69 -8.01
CA TYR A 616 1.17 -2.87 -8.99
C TYR A 616 -0.36 -2.96 -8.80
N ASN A 617 -0.90 -4.17 -8.70
CA ASN A 617 -2.33 -4.39 -8.49
C ASN A 617 -2.81 -3.86 -7.13
N VAL A 618 -1.99 -4.01 -6.08
CA VAL A 618 -2.28 -3.46 -4.75
C VAL A 618 -2.26 -1.93 -4.78
N LEU A 619 -1.31 -1.31 -5.48
CA LEU A 619 -1.20 0.14 -5.65
C LEU A 619 -2.45 0.73 -6.28
N ILE A 620 -2.93 0.15 -7.40
CA ILE A 620 -4.17 0.59 -8.05
C ILE A 620 -5.37 0.46 -7.12
N LYS A 621 -5.47 -0.67 -6.40
CA LYS A 621 -6.57 -0.91 -5.47
C LYS A 621 -6.56 0.08 -4.30
N GLU A 622 -5.40 0.32 -3.69
CA GLU A 622 -5.25 1.24 -2.57
C GLU A 622 -5.61 2.69 -2.97
N ILE A 623 -5.13 3.17 -4.12
CA ILE A 623 -5.47 4.52 -4.60
C ILE A 623 -6.97 4.61 -4.91
N ARG A 624 -7.54 3.60 -5.56
CA ARG A 624 -8.98 3.55 -5.85
C ARG A 624 -9.81 3.57 -4.57
N ASP A 625 -9.42 2.79 -3.56
CA ASP A 625 -10.16 2.68 -2.30
C ASP A 625 -10.10 3.99 -1.50
N VAL A 626 -8.99 4.74 -1.59
CA VAL A 626 -8.85 6.10 -1.04
C VAL A 626 -9.86 7.06 -1.66
N PHE A 627 -10.04 7.07 -2.99
CA PHE A 627 -11.04 7.92 -3.66
C PHE A 627 -12.48 7.42 -3.45
N ALA A 628 -12.69 6.10 -3.46
CA ALA A 628 -13.99 5.49 -3.30
C ALA A 628 -14.63 5.81 -1.94
N ALA A 629 -13.82 5.98 -0.89
CA ALA A 629 -14.29 6.43 0.42
C ALA A 629 -15.04 7.77 0.37
N TYR A 630 -14.73 8.64 -0.60
CA TYR A 630 -15.35 9.96 -0.80
C TYR A 630 -16.40 9.97 -1.92
N GLY A 631 -16.74 8.80 -2.49
CA GLY A 631 -17.65 8.72 -3.65
C GLY A 631 -17.05 9.24 -4.96
N ILE A 632 -15.74 9.47 -5.00
CA ILE A 632 -15.04 9.94 -6.18
C ILE A 632 -14.66 8.73 -7.02
N THR A 633 -14.99 8.78 -8.32
CA THR A 633 -14.62 7.73 -9.27
C THR A 633 -13.55 8.23 -10.22
N VAL A 634 -12.35 7.66 -10.10
CA VAL A 634 -11.23 7.93 -11.02
C VAL A 634 -11.17 6.81 -12.05
N ASN A 635 -10.92 7.16 -13.31
CA ASN A 635 -10.83 6.17 -14.37
C ASN A 635 -9.61 5.25 -14.18
N TYR A 636 -9.79 3.95 -14.38
CA TYR A 636 -8.72 2.95 -14.26
C TYR A 636 -7.48 3.30 -15.09
N ARG A 637 -7.64 3.88 -16.29
CA ARG A 637 -6.51 4.18 -17.19
C ARG A 637 -5.51 5.18 -16.61
N HIS A 638 -5.98 6.12 -15.80
CA HIS A 638 -5.11 7.06 -15.09
C HIS A 638 -4.40 6.40 -13.92
N LEU A 639 -5.09 5.48 -13.23
CA LEU A 639 -4.52 4.73 -12.11
C LEU A 639 -3.48 3.70 -12.59
N SER A 640 -3.74 3.03 -13.71
CA SER A 640 -2.79 2.07 -14.31
C SER A 640 -1.53 2.79 -14.79
N LEU A 641 -1.67 3.89 -15.53
CA LEU A 641 -0.52 4.67 -16.00
C LEU A 641 0.36 5.15 -14.84
N LEU A 642 -0.26 5.62 -13.76
CA LEU A 642 0.45 6.02 -12.55
C LEU A 642 1.20 4.84 -11.92
N ALA A 643 0.53 3.71 -11.78
CA ALA A 643 1.10 2.51 -11.16
C ALA A 643 2.24 1.91 -12.00
N ASP A 644 2.11 1.89 -13.33
CA ASP A 644 3.16 1.46 -14.24
C ASP A 644 4.37 2.37 -14.14
N TYR A 645 4.17 3.69 -14.12
CA TYR A 645 5.26 4.63 -13.93
C TYR A 645 5.98 4.45 -12.59
N MET A 646 5.25 4.14 -11.51
CA MET A 646 5.84 3.87 -10.20
C MET A 646 6.56 2.52 -10.11
N THR A 647 6.34 1.59 -11.05
CA THR A 647 6.84 0.21 -10.98
C THR A 647 7.69 -0.21 -12.18
N CYS A 648 7.87 0.66 -13.17
CA CYS A 648 8.59 0.37 -14.43
C CYS A 648 10.05 -0.06 -14.22
N ASP A 649 10.72 0.44 -13.19
CA ASP A 649 12.09 0.09 -12.82
C ASP A 649 12.21 -1.29 -12.11
N GLY A 650 11.08 -2.02 -11.95
CA GLY A 650 11.00 -3.25 -11.17
C GLY A 650 11.04 -3.01 -9.65
N LYS A 651 10.93 -1.75 -9.22
CA LYS A 651 10.89 -1.32 -7.82
C LYS A 651 9.79 -0.28 -7.65
N TYR A 652 9.28 -0.16 -6.43
CA TYR A 652 8.28 0.84 -6.10
C TYR A 652 8.92 2.23 -5.88
N LYS A 653 8.70 3.13 -6.84
CA LYS A 653 9.32 4.46 -6.92
C LYS A 653 8.35 5.56 -6.47
N PRO A 654 8.72 6.44 -5.53
CA PRO A 654 7.91 7.60 -5.13
C PRO A 654 7.98 8.78 -6.12
N PHE A 655 6.98 9.66 -6.06
CA PHE A 655 6.94 10.96 -6.73
C PHE A 655 7.60 12.06 -5.87
N ASN A 656 8.88 11.89 -5.57
CA ASN A 656 9.66 12.86 -4.81
C ASN A 656 11.03 13.11 -5.47
N GLN A 657 11.87 13.92 -4.81
CA GLN A 657 13.22 14.21 -5.29
C GLN A 657 14.05 12.93 -5.57
N THR A 658 13.90 11.89 -4.75
CA THR A 658 14.62 10.60 -4.92
C THR A 658 14.12 9.85 -6.15
N GLY A 659 12.82 9.82 -6.40
CA GLY A 659 12.26 9.28 -7.63
C GLY A 659 12.69 10.07 -8.86
N LEU A 660 12.72 11.39 -8.78
CA LEU A 660 13.09 12.23 -9.91
C LEU A 660 14.55 12.02 -10.38
N ARG A 661 15.44 11.52 -9.51
CA ARG A 661 16.85 11.25 -9.84
C ARG A 661 17.02 10.29 -11.01
N SER A 662 16.10 9.34 -11.22
CA SER A 662 16.23 8.36 -12.30
C SER A 662 15.90 8.90 -13.70
N HIS A 663 15.30 10.10 -13.81
CA HIS A 663 15.06 10.71 -15.12
C HIS A 663 16.37 11.06 -15.83
N SER A 664 16.34 11.09 -17.16
CA SER A 664 17.50 11.45 -17.96
C SER A 664 17.76 12.97 -17.98
N SER A 665 16.71 13.81 -18.05
CA SER A 665 16.86 15.26 -18.20
C SER A 665 17.36 15.94 -16.92
N ALA A 666 18.51 16.62 -17.04
CA ALA A 666 19.10 17.38 -15.94
C ALA A 666 18.32 18.68 -15.68
N LEU A 667 17.85 19.36 -16.73
CA LEU A 667 17.06 20.59 -16.60
C LEU A 667 15.71 20.32 -15.94
N GLN A 668 15.06 19.20 -16.26
CA GLN A 668 13.83 18.79 -15.56
C GLN A 668 14.07 18.67 -14.05
N LYS A 669 15.16 18.01 -13.64
CA LYS A 669 15.57 17.90 -12.22
C LYS A 669 15.81 19.27 -11.58
N MET A 670 16.50 20.17 -12.27
CA MET A 670 16.77 21.52 -11.76
C MET A 670 15.49 22.37 -11.59
N THR A 671 14.49 22.19 -12.46
CA THR A 671 13.22 22.92 -12.39
C THR A 671 12.23 22.35 -11.37
N TYR A 672 12.54 21.20 -10.76
CA TYR A 672 11.71 20.63 -9.72
C TYR A 672 11.96 21.34 -8.39
N GLU A 673 13.11 21.06 -7.77
CA GLU A 673 13.55 21.58 -6.46
C GLU A 673 15.08 21.47 -6.32
N ALA A 674 15.68 22.21 -5.38
CA ALA A 674 17.12 22.17 -5.07
C ALA A 674 18.03 22.29 -6.31
N SER A 675 17.78 23.29 -7.16
CA SER A 675 18.42 23.43 -8.47
C SER A 675 19.94 23.41 -8.43
N THR A 676 20.56 24.08 -7.44
CA THR A 676 22.02 24.15 -7.27
C THR A 676 22.64 22.79 -6.95
N LYS A 677 21.93 21.95 -6.19
CA LYS A 677 22.37 20.59 -5.85
C LYS A 677 22.42 19.72 -7.11
N PHE A 678 21.33 19.67 -7.87
CA PHE A 678 21.27 18.90 -9.10
C PHE A 678 22.21 19.42 -10.18
N LEU A 679 22.40 20.74 -10.27
CA LEU A 679 23.40 21.35 -11.15
C LEU A 679 24.80 20.87 -10.80
N LYS A 680 25.18 20.93 -9.52
CA LYS A 680 26.49 20.46 -9.05
C LYS A 680 26.69 18.97 -9.35
N GLU A 681 25.69 18.13 -9.03
CA GLU A 681 25.75 16.68 -9.30
C GLU A 681 25.90 16.39 -10.80
N THR A 682 25.12 17.06 -11.65
CA THR A 682 25.18 16.88 -13.11
C THR A 682 26.52 17.37 -13.68
N MET A 683 27.03 18.51 -13.21
CA MET A 683 28.33 19.04 -13.64
C MET A 683 29.49 18.13 -13.22
N MET A 684 29.45 17.59 -12.00
CA MET A 684 30.45 16.63 -11.53
C MET A 684 30.42 15.32 -12.32
N ALA A 685 29.24 14.88 -12.75
CA ALA A 685 29.07 13.70 -13.61
C ALA A 685 29.38 13.97 -15.10
N GLY A 686 29.60 15.22 -15.51
CA GLY A 686 29.74 15.58 -16.93
C GLY A 686 28.47 15.32 -17.77
N GLY A 687 27.30 15.39 -17.14
CA GLY A 687 26.01 15.07 -17.75
C GLY A 687 25.62 16.05 -18.86
N LYS A 688 24.91 15.55 -19.87
CA LYS A 688 24.32 16.33 -20.97
C LYS A 688 22.79 16.23 -20.89
N ASP A 689 22.09 17.23 -21.42
CA ASP A 689 20.64 17.21 -21.54
C ASP A 689 20.24 17.18 -23.02
N ASP A 690 19.43 16.19 -23.40
CA ASP A 690 19.00 15.98 -24.79
C ASP A 690 17.86 16.90 -25.23
N LEU A 691 17.34 17.75 -24.33
CA LEU A 691 16.26 18.69 -24.60
C LEU A 691 15.01 17.99 -25.17
N ASN A 692 14.68 16.80 -24.66
CA ASN A 692 13.46 16.09 -25.02
C ASN A 692 12.32 16.34 -24.02
N SER A 693 12.63 16.51 -22.73
CA SER A 693 11.62 16.81 -21.72
C SER A 693 10.95 18.17 -21.97
N PRO A 694 9.66 18.33 -21.65
CA PRO A 694 8.97 19.61 -21.76
C PRO A 694 9.65 20.72 -20.98
N SER A 695 10.05 20.47 -19.71
CA SER A 695 10.75 21.46 -18.90
C SER A 695 12.06 21.93 -19.54
N ALA A 696 12.89 21.01 -20.06
CA ALA A 696 14.15 21.38 -20.70
C ALA A 696 13.94 22.25 -21.95
N ARG A 697 12.92 21.92 -22.75
CA ARG A 697 12.58 22.68 -23.96
C ARG A 697 12.07 24.08 -23.63
N ILE A 698 11.25 24.22 -22.61
CA ILE A 698 10.74 25.51 -22.14
C ILE A 698 11.89 26.40 -21.66
N VAL A 699 12.83 25.86 -20.88
CA VAL A 699 14.02 26.61 -20.40
C VAL A 699 14.84 27.18 -21.56
N VAL A 700 14.98 26.45 -22.66
CA VAL A 700 15.76 26.88 -23.84
C VAL A 700 14.90 27.63 -24.88
N GLY A 701 13.59 27.75 -24.67
CA GLY A 701 12.66 28.40 -25.61
C GLY A 701 12.40 27.60 -26.90
N ARG A 702 12.49 26.28 -26.86
CA ARG A 702 12.15 25.38 -27.98
C ARG A 702 10.71 24.88 -27.89
N PRO A 703 10.05 24.59 -29.03
CA PRO A 703 8.71 24.00 -29.02
C PRO A 703 8.72 22.62 -28.35
N VAL A 704 7.74 22.37 -27.48
CA VAL A 704 7.59 21.09 -26.75
C VAL A 704 7.17 19.98 -27.72
N LYS A 705 7.70 18.77 -27.54
CA LYS A 705 7.45 17.59 -28.41
C LYS A 705 6.14 16.85 -28.14
N VAL A 706 5.27 17.39 -27.28
CA VAL A 706 3.99 16.78 -26.90
C VAL A 706 2.87 17.42 -27.74
N GLY A 707 1.88 16.62 -28.13
CA GLY A 707 0.74 17.07 -28.92
C GLY A 707 1.15 17.50 -30.33
N THR A 708 0.85 18.75 -30.68
CA THR A 708 1.11 19.32 -32.02
C THR A 708 2.58 19.48 -32.36
N GLY A 709 3.49 19.43 -31.38
CA GLY A 709 4.93 19.48 -31.60
C GLY A 709 5.60 18.12 -31.77
N SER A 710 4.83 17.03 -31.81
CA SER A 710 5.35 15.66 -31.97
C SER A 710 5.74 15.30 -33.41
N PHE A 711 5.31 16.09 -34.40
CA PHE A 711 5.62 15.90 -35.81
C PHE A 711 6.05 17.21 -36.48
N GLU A 712 6.71 17.06 -37.63
CA GLU A 712 7.13 18.19 -38.46
C GLU A 712 6.27 18.26 -39.73
N CYS A 713 5.85 19.48 -40.08
CA CYS A 713 5.14 19.74 -41.32
C CYS A 713 6.14 20.08 -42.42
N VAL A 714 6.16 19.28 -43.50
CA VAL A 714 6.99 19.54 -44.68
C VAL A 714 6.10 19.82 -45.88
N THR A 715 6.32 20.94 -46.56
CA THR A 715 5.62 21.27 -47.81
C THR A 715 6.34 20.61 -48.98
N LYS A 716 5.64 19.71 -49.68
CA LYS A 716 6.17 19.10 -50.90
C LYS A 716 6.08 20.09 -52.05
N PHE A 717 7.20 20.71 -52.42
CA PHE A 717 7.29 21.48 -53.66
C PHE A 717 7.29 20.50 -54.85
N GLN A 718 6.29 20.60 -55.72
CA GLN A 718 6.31 19.95 -57.03
C GLN A 718 7.22 20.79 -57.93
N GLY A 719 8.42 20.28 -58.17
CA GLY A 719 9.34 20.78 -59.22
C GLY A 719 9.08 20.11 -60.55
#